data_AF-A0A285GQ29-F1
#
_entry.id   AF-A0A285GQ29-F1
#
_cell.length_a   1.000
_cell.length_b   1.000
_cell.length_c   1.000
_cell.angle_alpha   90.00
_cell.angle_beta   90.00
_cell.angle_gamma   90.00
#
_symmetry.space_group_name_H-M   'P 1'
#
loop_
_entity.id
_entity.type
_entity.pdbx_description
1 polymer ?
#
loop_
_entity_poly.entity_id
_entity_poly.type
_entity_poly.pdbx_seq_one_letter_code
_entity_poly.pdbx_strand_id
1 'polypeptide(L)'
;MVDVGSFLDVGDKVASIVGGTAGVLAVLVALRAGAKWRRGSRKGPIATLLGAQRADAARHRYRFFGEHVPALNELYVQPRAQFGHPGDVQRTRTIQAAQILTMHRHAVLLGGAGAGKSTFLATVAGQIAGQALSRRSHPTAAIIIQATDLLRRSLPEALSHAVRRDFSIEINPETFEKAARWRILVDGLDEIVDAQERSEVLWQLRNLMMAPGSHRFLISCRPLTEPELATLRGPDIGTYDLRPFDRRQLDEFARRWFAARHPGDRRHADEIAGRFLARVAGARLGPVARVPLLATIAALVHESDDSGTLPTSRSKLYDRFVDHLLDGRQSLERFRDAVDPDLLKRGIGGRKFAEWLWPDLRNHATELLNVCGAAWVADPEVRLIRVASDWLREHGRLDPMAVTPDGERLVRQLLLATGVCVLRGERVEFAHQSFGEYFAARVGAADIELGAWMELARNPTTRSLATFVAARRLDADALATGLLEAGATAAAGDLLVDGISVPAETRTRILNELLTHVIGETEQAPEALRLLAELSLDGEVLNRLAETAREPSLSIWPRALIADQVASLDSELGDTLLRQVAEQGDGVVRSWIADALMEHGGRVDVLMRTPLDDEGPSDESRPLGVLARQALARRLTDVRATESERLAAARQLALGGDLAPLQAMVEAVDIDPVDRVRAASALADAGQPEPLRSASGSDSPSVAYAAAVALFERRDVTAERALHDVVHRFASYPVAFGAASRAADLGDRIPLRWLVRNAGQPQIQLAAARRLAALGETAALGWLLDEENLEPAVEAVALAEQLSAGDRAALPRLSAVMSRWGLASRRQIDVRMLLAVSGDEAARAALYRILRRPSDSYSAVQIATSLARSGDPRAFAWLRSVAYDPGWPDVARVRAAAALTTPMPGQYRTPGAHRDVVDYLVGTASKPNLRVRAATIALRQWGDSRPLFALASDQTLLPDARADAVQILADLALGSDVPEAHEFYLIDAARPAHRRTDRETDKEHVPPAQRRYLASLAEDDPTPDIVRIAAAPLLPDADSQRVLTAIADTARTAERKLAAIRRLDAVNSAAATEAFRRLVLDRRLLRPYRWWLIATNTDLLPVDDADFLEVLLDSPGDRWLVFRIARLSVSAPERVLPSLRRDT
;
A
#
# COMPACT_ATOMS: atom_id res chain seq x y z
N MET A 1 13.86 41.07 -67.36
CA MET A 1 14.50 39.78 -67.03
C MET A 1 15.99 40.04 -67.01
N VAL A 2 16.72 39.73 -65.93
CA VAL A 2 18.21 39.86 -65.81
C VAL A 2 18.70 41.33 -65.95
N ASP A 3 19.52 41.92 -65.09
CA ASP A 3 20.55 41.33 -64.20
C ASP A 3 20.71 42.10 -62.88
N VAL A 4 20.98 41.38 -61.79
CA VAL A 4 21.55 41.91 -60.51
C VAL A 4 22.55 40.87 -59.93
N GLY A 5 23.22 40.12 -60.80
CA GLY A 5 24.10 39.00 -60.47
C GLY A 5 25.57 39.39 -60.28
N SER A 6 25.90 40.33 -59.38
CA SER A 6 27.30 40.74 -59.16
C SER A 6 27.74 41.02 -57.72
N PHE A 7 26.83 41.11 -56.74
CA PHE A 7 27.17 41.62 -55.39
C PHE A 7 27.36 40.57 -54.28
N LEU A 8 27.13 39.28 -54.55
CA LEU A 8 27.16 38.22 -53.53
C LEU A 8 28.44 37.36 -53.50
N ASP A 9 29.13 37.18 -54.64
CA ASP A 9 30.21 36.18 -54.79
C ASP A 9 31.53 36.50 -54.04
N VAL A 10 31.65 37.72 -53.50
CA VAL A 10 32.84 38.19 -52.75
C VAL A 10 32.72 37.96 -51.24
N GLY A 11 31.51 38.02 -50.66
CA GLY A 11 31.31 37.91 -49.21
C GLY A 11 31.60 36.52 -48.67
N ASP A 12 31.00 35.49 -49.28
CA ASP A 12 31.08 34.11 -48.79
C ASP A 12 32.49 33.53 -48.83
N LYS A 13 33.33 33.97 -49.79
CA LYS A 13 34.73 33.54 -49.89
C LYS A 13 35.57 34.03 -48.70
N VAL A 14 35.33 35.24 -48.21
CA VAL A 14 36.03 35.78 -47.02
C VAL A 14 35.54 35.10 -45.74
N ALA A 15 34.22 34.91 -45.59
CA ALA A 15 33.63 34.22 -44.45
C ALA A 15 34.13 32.76 -44.32
N SER A 16 34.22 32.04 -45.44
CA SER A 16 34.70 30.66 -45.50
C SER A 16 36.16 30.51 -45.04
N ILE A 17 37.06 31.41 -45.46
CA ILE A 17 38.48 31.35 -45.09
C ILE A 17 38.71 31.65 -43.60
N VAL A 18 38.01 32.66 -43.06
CA VAL A 18 38.11 33.01 -41.63
C VAL A 18 37.51 31.89 -40.76
N GLY A 19 36.34 31.35 -41.13
CA GLY A 19 35.73 30.21 -40.44
C GLY A 19 36.60 28.95 -40.47
N GLY A 20 37.19 28.63 -41.63
CA GLY A 20 38.09 27.48 -41.80
C GLY A 20 39.36 27.57 -40.94
N THR A 21 40.01 28.74 -40.91
CA THR A 21 41.23 28.94 -40.10
C THR A 21 40.92 28.90 -38.60
N ALA A 22 39.83 29.53 -38.15
CA ALA A 22 39.38 29.44 -36.75
C ALA A 22 39.03 28.01 -36.34
N GLY A 23 38.31 27.26 -37.19
CA GLY A 23 37.97 25.87 -36.95
C GLY A 23 39.19 24.95 -36.86
N VAL A 24 40.13 25.06 -37.80
CA VAL A 24 41.38 24.28 -37.79
C VAL A 24 42.25 24.62 -36.57
N LEU A 25 42.33 25.89 -36.16
CA LEU A 25 43.09 26.27 -34.97
C LEU A 25 42.43 25.75 -33.68
N ALA A 26 41.10 25.84 -33.56
CA ALA A 26 40.35 25.28 -32.44
C ALA A 26 40.50 23.75 -32.36
N VAL A 27 40.44 23.05 -33.49
CA VAL A 27 40.69 21.61 -33.57
C VAL A 27 42.14 21.27 -33.22
N LEU A 28 43.14 22.03 -33.67
CA LEU A 28 44.55 21.81 -33.30
C LEU A 28 44.83 22.09 -31.81
N VAL A 29 44.17 23.07 -31.20
CA VAL A 29 44.24 23.33 -29.76
C VAL A 29 43.54 22.21 -28.98
N ALA A 30 42.35 21.77 -29.40
CA ALA A 30 41.65 20.64 -28.79
C ALA A 30 42.41 19.31 -28.94
N LEU A 31 43.08 19.09 -30.07
CA LEU A 31 43.96 17.93 -30.30
C LEU A 31 45.25 18.01 -29.51
N ARG A 32 45.90 19.18 -29.38
CA ARG A 32 47.11 19.34 -28.55
C ARG A 32 46.80 19.23 -27.05
N ALA A 33 45.72 19.87 -26.57
CA ALA A 33 45.23 19.69 -25.21
C ALA A 33 44.86 18.22 -24.96
N GLY A 34 44.08 17.62 -25.86
CA GLY A 34 43.72 16.20 -25.83
C GLY A 34 44.91 15.25 -25.85
N ALA A 35 45.95 15.50 -26.64
CA ALA A 35 47.14 14.65 -26.76
C ALA A 35 48.17 14.87 -25.64
N LYS A 36 48.14 16.02 -24.95
CA LYS A 36 48.90 16.25 -23.71
C LYS A 36 48.20 15.57 -22.52
N TRP A 37 46.87 15.69 -22.43
CA TRP A 37 46.07 15.08 -21.36
C TRP A 37 45.97 13.54 -21.47
N ARG A 38 45.74 12.99 -22.68
CA ARG A 38 45.74 11.53 -22.95
C ARG A 38 47.07 10.85 -22.60
N ARG A 39 48.19 11.58 -22.60
CA ARG A 39 49.51 11.05 -22.20
C ARG A 39 49.80 11.17 -20.70
N GLY A 40 49.22 12.14 -20.00
CA GLY A 40 49.41 12.30 -18.55
C GLY A 40 48.60 11.31 -17.70
N SER A 41 47.31 11.11 -18.02
CA SER A 41 46.37 10.44 -17.09
C SER A 41 46.32 8.90 -17.17
N ARG A 42 47.08 8.25 -18.05
CA ARG A 42 46.95 6.81 -18.38
C ARG A 42 48.03 5.90 -17.79
N LYS A 43 48.79 6.35 -16.77
CA LYS A 43 49.89 5.59 -16.15
C LYS A 43 49.84 5.49 -14.60
N GLY A 44 48.72 5.84 -13.96
CA GLY A 44 48.56 5.64 -12.50
C GLY A 44 48.05 4.23 -12.17
N PRO A 45 48.42 3.63 -11.02
CA PRO A 45 48.04 2.25 -10.67
C PRO A 45 46.53 2.04 -10.57
N ILE A 46 45.76 3.07 -10.18
CA ILE A 46 44.28 3.05 -10.20
C ILE A 46 43.74 2.85 -11.62
N ALA A 47 44.38 3.43 -12.65
CA ALA A 47 43.96 3.22 -14.05
C ALA A 47 44.27 1.79 -14.53
N THR A 48 45.37 1.20 -14.05
CA THR A 48 45.71 -0.22 -14.27
C THR A 48 44.67 -1.13 -13.60
N LEU A 49 44.29 -0.85 -12.35
CA LEU A 49 43.27 -1.58 -11.60
C LEU A 49 41.90 -1.55 -12.30
N LEU A 50 41.44 -0.38 -12.73
CA LEU A 50 40.19 -0.24 -13.49
C LEU A 50 40.25 -1.01 -14.83
N GLY A 51 41.42 -1.03 -15.49
CA GLY A 51 41.64 -1.85 -16.68
C GLY A 51 41.53 -3.35 -16.39
N ALA A 52 42.16 -3.82 -15.31
CA ALA A 52 42.13 -5.21 -14.88
C ALA A 52 40.71 -5.66 -14.47
N GLN A 53 40.00 -4.86 -13.67
CA GLN A 53 38.63 -5.15 -13.24
C GLN A 53 37.63 -5.25 -14.40
N ARG A 54 37.73 -4.34 -15.39
CA ARG A 54 36.93 -4.43 -16.62
C ARG A 54 37.26 -5.71 -17.42
N ALA A 55 38.52 -6.13 -17.42
CA ALA A 55 38.99 -7.32 -18.12
C ALA A 55 38.75 -8.63 -17.34
N ASP A 56 38.46 -8.58 -16.04
CA ASP A 56 38.05 -9.73 -15.22
C ASP A 56 36.57 -10.02 -15.41
N ALA A 57 35.71 -9.01 -15.21
CA ALA A 57 34.25 -9.13 -15.34
C ALA A 57 33.76 -9.45 -16.77
N ALA A 58 34.63 -9.29 -17.78
CA ALA A 58 34.37 -9.69 -19.17
C ALA A 58 34.76 -11.15 -19.47
N ARG A 59 35.31 -11.89 -18.50
CA ARG A 59 35.61 -13.33 -18.61
C ARG A 59 34.60 -14.12 -17.79
N HIS A 60 34.35 -15.36 -18.19
CA HIS A 60 33.72 -16.30 -17.27
C HIS A 60 34.69 -16.59 -16.11
N ARG A 61 34.30 -16.28 -14.87
CA ARG A 61 35.16 -16.42 -13.67
C ARG A 61 35.62 -17.87 -13.41
N TYR A 62 34.94 -18.82 -14.07
CA TYR A 62 35.19 -20.25 -14.06
C TYR A 62 35.86 -20.69 -15.37
N ARG A 63 37.06 -21.31 -15.29
CA ARG A 63 37.75 -21.94 -16.43
C ARG A 63 37.29 -23.37 -16.72
N PHE A 64 36.16 -23.77 -16.14
CA PHE A 64 35.49 -25.06 -16.38
C PHE A 64 35.01 -25.25 -17.81
N PHE A 65 34.69 -24.16 -18.48
CA PHE A 65 33.89 -24.16 -19.69
C PHE A 65 34.78 -23.91 -20.93
N GLY A 66 34.36 -24.39 -22.10
CA GLY A 66 35.18 -24.40 -23.32
C GLY A 66 35.39 -23.04 -23.99
N GLU A 67 35.94 -23.04 -25.21
CA GLU A 67 36.30 -21.80 -25.93
C GLU A 67 35.11 -20.90 -26.30
N HIS A 68 33.90 -21.46 -26.38
CA HIS A 68 32.67 -20.75 -26.75
C HIS A 68 31.61 -20.91 -25.66
N VAL A 69 31.62 -19.96 -24.73
CA VAL A 69 30.75 -19.89 -23.55
C VAL A 69 30.30 -18.43 -23.41
N PRO A 70 28.99 -18.13 -23.39
CA PRO A 70 28.50 -16.77 -23.25
C PRO A 70 29.02 -16.11 -21.97
N ALA A 71 29.28 -14.80 -22.03
CA ALA A 71 29.79 -14.06 -20.89
C ALA A 71 28.74 -13.99 -19.77
N LEU A 72 29.20 -13.78 -18.53
CA LEU A 72 28.33 -13.79 -17.35
C LEU A 72 27.23 -12.72 -17.40
N ASN A 73 27.46 -11.62 -18.12
CA ASN A 73 26.47 -10.56 -18.40
C ASN A 73 25.45 -10.91 -19.51
N GLU A 74 25.69 -11.96 -20.28
CA GLU A 74 24.81 -12.44 -21.37
C GLU A 74 23.86 -13.53 -20.85
N LEU A 75 24.37 -14.41 -19.99
CA LEU A 75 23.57 -15.37 -19.21
C LEU A 75 22.77 -14.74 -18.07
N TYR A 76 23.02 -13.47 -17.73
CA TYR A 76 22.45 -12.83 -16.54
C TYR A 76 20.93 -12.66 -16.64
N VAL A 77 20.21 -13.38 -15.78
CA VAL A 77 18.78 -13.18 -15.53
C VAL A 77 18.61 -12.44 -14.19
N GLN A 78 17.61 -11.55 -14.12
CA GLN A 78 17.56 -10.48 -13.11
C GLN A 78 17.27 -10.99 -11.69
N PRO A 79 18.18 -10.86 -10.71
CA PRO A 79 17.88 -11.24 -9.33
C PRO A 79 16.86 -10.30 -8.69
N ARG A 80 15.88 -10.87 -7.99
CA ARG A 80 14.80 -10.16 -7.28
C ARG A 80 15.26 -9.62 -5.92
N ALA A 81 16.08 -8.58 -5.95
CA ALA A 81 16.54 -7.85 -4.77
C ALA A 81 15.38 -7.06 -4.13
N GLN A 82 14.71 -7.64 -3.13
CA GLN A 82 13.63 -6.98 -2.36
C GLN A 82 14.23 -5.89 -1.45
N PHE A 83 13.52 -4.77 -1.25
CA PHE A 83 14.07 -3.52 -0.71
C PHE A 83 13.65 -3.27 0.75
N GLY A 84 14.42 -2.48 1.51
CA GLY A 84 14.03 -2.07 2.85
C GLY A 84 14.96 -1.05 3.52
N HIS A 85 14.81 0.24 3.18
CA HIS A 85 14.51 1.35 4.11
C HIS A 85 14.08 2.63 3.32
N PRO A 86 13.83 3.85 3.88
CA PRO A 86 12.84 4.75 3.30
C PRO A 86 13.43 5.86 2.40
N GLY A 87 12.67 6.37 1.43
CA GLY A 87 12.91 7.70 0.85
C GLY A 87 12.61 7.92 -0.63
N ASP A 88 12.89 6.97 -1.52
CA ASP A 88 12.76 7.18 -2.98
C ASP A 88 11.51 6.50 -3.58
N VAL A 89 10.47 7.31 -3.87
CA VAL A 89 9.12 6.83 -4.24
C VAL A 89 9.09 6.36 -5.69
N GLN A 90 9.54 5.13 -5.96
CA GLN A 90 9.43 4.58 -7.32
C GLN A 90 9.47 3.05 -7.47
N ARG A 91 8.32 2.40 -7.19
CA ARG A 91 7.97 1.00 -7.51
C ARG A 91 8.97 -0.06 -7.01
N THR A 92 8.48 -1.09 -6.34
CA THR A 92 9.20 -2.37 -6.32
C THR A 92 9.46 -2.80 -7.76
N ARG A 93 10.75 -2.90 -8.07
CA ARG A 93 11.31 -3.15 -9.39
C ARG A 93 12.38 -4.21 -9.20
N THR A 94 12.65 -4.98 -10.24
CA THR A 94 13.92 -5.69 -10.34
C THR A 94 15.03 -4.65 -10.49
N ILE A 95 15.64 -4.27 -9.36
CA ILE A 95 16.72 -3.27 -9.28
C ILE A 95 17.96 -3.87 -9.96
N GLN A 96 18.50 -3.19 -10.97
CA GLN A 96 19.72 -3.66 -11.64
C GLN A 96 20.91 -3.61 -10.68
N ALA A 97 21.91 -4.47 -10.90
CA ALA A 97 23.02 -4.63 -9.97
C ALA A 97 23.76 -3.32 -9.62
N ALA A 98 23.92 -2.41 -10.58
CA ALA A 98 24.52 -1.09 -10.36
C ALA A 98 23.61 -0.08 -9.61
N GLN A 99 22.29 -0.33 -9.52
CA GLN A 99 21.31 0.57 -8.91
C GLN A 99 21.19 0.39 -7.39
N ILE A 100 21.48 -0.79 -6.84
CA ILE A 100 21.54 -1.05 -5.39
C ILE A 100 22.44 0.00 -4.69
N LEU A 101 23.64 0.21 -5.23
CA LEU A 101 24.62 1.20 -4.75
C LEU A 101 24.28 2.66 -5.10
N THR A 102 23.12 2.92 -5.69
CA THR A 102 22.60 4.29 -5.92
C THR A 102 21.43 4.64 -4.99
N MET A 103 20.53 3.70 -4.70
CA MET A 103 19.35 3.92 -3.85
C MET A 103 19.71 4.09 -2.37
N HIS A 104 20.59 3.24 -1.83
CA HIS A 104 21.11 3.42 -0.46
C HIS A 104 22.59 3.84 -0.46
N ARG A 105 23.06 4.33 0.69
CA ARG A 105 24.47 4.61 0.95
C ARG A 105 25.25 3.31 1.18
N HIS A 106 24.63 2.34 1.85
CA HIS A 106 25.17 1.01 2.10
C HIS A 106 24.12 -0.07 1.77
N ALA A 107 24.56 -1.30 1.52
CA ALA A 107 23.68 -2.41 1.22
C ALA A 107 24.21 -3.76 1.72
N VAL A 108 23.29 -4.68 2.02
CA VAL A 108 23.56 -6.09 2.36
C VAL A 108 22.82 -6.97 1.36
N LEU A 109 23.52 -7.92 0.75
CA LEU A 109 23.00 -8.85 -0.26
C LEU A 109 23.08 -10.28 0.28
N LEU A 110 21.98 -10.71 0.89
CA LEU A 110 21.78 -12.08 1.38
C LEU A 110 21.60 -13.03 0.19
N GLY A 111 21.88 -14.32 0.38
CA GLY A 111 21.57 -15.35 -0.62
C GLY A 111 22.27 -16.69 -0.36
N GLY A 112 21.66 -17.77 -0.82
CA GLY A 112 22.15 -19.13 -0.62
C GLY A 112 23.54 -19.43 -1.22
N ALA A 113 24.07 -20.61 -0.93
CA ALA A 113 25.28 -21.12 -1.58
C ALA A 113 25.05 -21.25 -3.10
N GLY A 114 26.02 -20.84 -3.92
CA GLY A 114 25.92 -20.88 -5.38
C GLY A 114 24.91 -19.90 -6.02
N ALA A 115 24.17 -19.10 -5.23
CA ALA A 115 23.16 -18.15 -5.72
C ALA A 115 23.73 -17.03 -6.62
N GLY A 116 25.06 -16.84 -6.61
CA GLY A 116 25.75 -15.91 -7.51
C GLY A 116 26.26 -14.62 -6.86
N LYS A 117 26.31 -14.52 -5.52
CA LYS A 117 26.75 -13.32 -4.77
C LYS A 117 28.09 -12.75 -5.28
N SER A 118 29.14 -13.58 -5.30
CA SER A 118 30.47 -13.20 -5.79
C SER A 118 30.50 -12.80 -7.28
N THR A 119 29.63 -13.41 -8.09
CA THR A 119 29.45 -13.11 -9.52
C THR A 119 28.76 -11.76 -9.72
N PHE A 120 27.78 -11.45 -8.87
CA PHE A 120 27.11 -10.16 -8.81
C PHE A 120 28.11 -9.05 -8.46
N LEU A 121 28.92 -9.22 -7.40
CA LEU A 121 29.95 -8.25 -7.02
C LEU A 121 30.97 -8.02 -8.14
N ALA A 122 31.46 -9.08 -8.80
CA ALA A 122 32.38 -8.96 -9.94
C ALA A 122 31.76 -8.19 -11.11
N THR A 123 30.49 -8.45 -11.42
CA THR A 123 29.74 -7.75 -12.48
C THR A 123 29.56 -6.26 -12.13
N VAL A 124 29.20 -5.94 -10.89
CA VAL A 124 29.09 -4.56 -10.38
C VAL A 124 30.45 -3.84 -10.49
N ALA A 125 31.54 -4.47 -10.04
CA ALA A 125 32.88 -3.91 -10.13
C ALA A 125 33.30 -3.63 -11.58
N GLY A 126 33.08 -4.58 -12.49
CA GLY A 126 33.38 -4.43 -13.92
C GLY A 126 32.57 -3.33 -14.61
N GLN A 127 31.28 -3.19 -14.28
CA GLN A 127 30.43 -2.11 -14.80
C GLN A 127 30.92 -0.74 -14.30
N ILE A 128 31.25 -0.63 -13.01
CA ILE A 128 31.78 0.60 -12.40
C ILE A 128 33.13 0.97 -13.05
N ALA A 129 34.02 0.00 -13.23
CA ALA A 129 35.31 0.19 -13.89
C ALA A 129 35.14 0.62 -15.36
N GLY A 130 34.21 -0.01 -16.09
CA GLY A 130 33.84 0.37 -17.45
C GLY A 130 33.34 1.82 -17.57
N GLN A 131 32.52 2.28 -16.62
CA GLN A 131 32.05 3.67 -16.56
C GLN A 131 33.19 4.65 -16.21
N ALA A 132 34.02 4.32 -15.22
CA ALA A 132 35.16 5.15 -14.80
C ALA A 132 36.20 5.33 -15.91
N LEU A 133 36.45 4.30 -16.73
CA LEU A 133 37.32 4.37 -17.91
C LEU A 133 36.72 5.18 -19.08
N SER A 134 35.41 5.48 -19.05
CA SER A 134 34.67 6.10 -20.16
C SER A 134 34.26 7.56 -19.91
N ARG A 135 34.18 8.00 -18.64
CA ARG A 135 33.77 9.37 -18.27
C ARG A 135 34.96 10.29 -17.98
N ARG A 136 34.78 11.61 -18.16
CA ARG A 136 35.79 12.66 -17.91
C ARG A 136 35.78 13.24 -16.48
N SER A 137 35.09 12.61 -15.53
CA SER A 137 34.97 13.08 -14.14
C SER A 137 35.44 11.99 -13.16
N HIS A 138 35.63 12.37 -11.89
CA HIS A 138 36.41 11.65 -10.88
C HIS A 138 36.17 10.11 -10.86
N PRO A 139 37.23 9.30 -10.92
CA PRO A 139 37.11 7.84 -10.95
C PRO A 139 36.62 7.32 -9.59
N THR A 140 35.39 6.83 -9.55
CA THR A 140 34.86 6.06 -8.43
C THR A 140 35.05 4.58 -8.73
N ALA A 141 36.17 4.00 -8.29
CA ALA A 141 36.40 2.56 -8.43
C ALA A 141 35.55 1.75 -7.44
N ALA A 142 35.31 0.49 -7.78
CA ALA A 142 34.90 -0.53 -6.83
C ALA A 142 36.13 -1.36 -6.45
N ILE A 143 36.17 -1.89 -5.23
CA ILE A 143 37.19 -2.85 -4.79
C ILE A 143 36.45 -3.97 -4.07
N ILE A 144 36.74 -5.22 -4.45
CA ILE A 144 36.22 -6.40 -3.76
C ILE A 144 37.24 -6.78 -2.69
N ILE A 145 36.76 -7.03 -1.48
CA ILE A 145 37.50 -7.65 -0.37
C ILE A 145 36.69 -8.84 0.14
N GLN A 146 37.34 -9.82 0.72
CA GLN A 146 36.67 -10.83 1.54
C GLN A 146 36.40 -10.26 2.93
N ALA A 147 35.36 -10.73 3.63
CA ALA A 147 35.14 -10.36 5.02
C ALA A 147 36.33 -10.74 5.92
N THR A 148 37.01 -11.85 5.59
CA THR A 148 38.27 -12.29 6.22
C THR A 148 39.45 -11.34 5.99
N ASP A 149 39.43 -10.47 4.97
CA ASP A 149 40.49 -9.45 4.79
C ASP A 149 40.50 -8.41 5.92
N LEU A 150 39.33 -8.16 6.53
CA LEU A 150 39.15 -7.22 7.64
C LEU A 150 39.66 -7.77 8.98
N LEU A 151 39.74 -9.10 9.12
CA LEU A 151 40.26 -9.73 10.34
C LEU A 151 41.65 -9.20 10.67
N ARG A 152 41.74 -8.49 11.79
CA ARG A 152 42.98 -7.94 12.36
C ARG A 152 43.70 -6.95 11.42
N ARG A 153 42.98 -6.27 10.51
CA ARG A 153 43.48 -5.21 9.61
C ARG A 153 42.58 -3.99 9.58
N SER A 154 43.16 -2.82 9.32
CA SER A 154 42.38 -1.64 8.95
C SER A 154 41.83 -1.76 7.53
N LEU A 155 40.77 -1.01 7.22
CA LEU A 155 40.17 -0.98 5.88
C LEU A 155 41.18 -0.60 4.76
N PRO A 156 42.06 0.43 4.91
CA PRO A 156 43.08 0.74 3.91
C PRO A 156 44.06 -0.42 3.64
N GLU A 157 44.43 -1.18 4.67
CA GLU A 157 45.29 -2.37 4.55
C GLU A 157 44.56 -3.52 3.86
N ALA A 158 43.30 -3.78 4.20
CA ALA A 158 42.46 -4.78 3.54
C ALA A 158 42.28 -4.48 2.04
N LEU A 159 42.02 -3.22 1.68
CA LEU A 159 41.91 -2.77 0.28
C LEU A 159 43.24 -2.92 -0.48
N SER A 160 44.36 -2.57 0.15
CA SER A 160 45.71 -2.79 -0.40
C SER A 160 46.00 -4.28 -0.60
N HIS A 161 45.65 -5.11 0.38
CA HIS A 161 45.87 -6.56 0.35
C HIS A 161 45.07 -7.22 -0.77
N ALA A 162 43.78 -6.94 -0.87
CA ALA A 162 42.92 -7.50 -1.91
C ALA A 162 43.34 -7.07 -3.33
N VAL A 163 43.71 -5.81 -3.55
CA VAL A 163 44.21 -5.35 -4.86
C VAL A 163 45.52 -6.04 -5.26
N ARG A 164 46.40 -6.33 -4.28
CA ARG A 164 47.64 -7.10 -4.50
C ARG A 164 47.35 -8.58 -4.75
N ARG A 165 46.41 -9.19 -4.02
CA ARG A 165 45.98 -10.59 -4.17
C ARG A 165 45.32 -10.83 -5.53
N ASP A 166 44.31 -10.04 -5.87
CA ASP A 166 43.40 -10.34 -6.99
C ASP A 166 43.92 -9.85 -8.35
N PHE A 167 44.77 -8.81 -8.36
CA PHE A 167 45.27 -8.19 -9.61
C PHE A 167 46.79 -8.07 -9.69
N SER A 168 47.55 -8.44 -8.65
CA SER A 168 49.01 -8.26 -8.56
C SER A 168 49.46 -6.81 -8.76
N ILE A 169 48.64 -5.84 -8.34
CA ILE A 169 48.96 -4.40 -8.38
C ILE A 169 49.27 -3.92 -6.96
N GLU A 170 50.38 -3.22 -6.76
CA GLU A 170 50.70 -2.62 -5.47
C GLU A 170 50.16 -1.19 -5.39
N ILE A 171 49.39 -0.91 -4.33
CA ILE A 171 48.84 0.40 -3.98
C ILE A 171 49.02 0.59 -2.47
N ASN A 172 49.81 1.58 -2.04
CA ASN A 172 50.01 1.89 -0.61
C ASN A 172 48.65 2.17 0.08
N PRO A 173 48.35 1.58 1.27
CA PRO A 173 47.17 1.87 2.09
C PRO A 173 46.76 3.36 2.17
N GLU A 174 47.73 4.28 2.33
CA GLU A 174 47.50 5.73 2.34
C GLU A 174 46.71 6.27 1.12
N THR A 175 46.78 5.57 -0.01
CA THR A 175 46.07 5.92 -1.25
C THR A 175 44.56 5.75 -1.08
N PHE A 176 44.12 4.84 -0.22
CA PHE A 176 42.71 4.60 0.05
C PHE A 176 42.15 5.60 1.08
N GLU A 177 42.96 6.01 2.05
CA GLU A 177 42.64 7.00 3.09
C GLU A 177 42.35 8.40 2.54
N LYS A 178 43.03 8.80 1.45
CA LYS A 178 43.05 10.17 0.93
C LYS A 178 41.77 10.57 0.19
N ALA A 179 40.67 10.62 0.94
CA ALA A 179 39.36 11.22 0.62
C ALA A 179 38.66 10.74 -0.67
N ALA A 180 39.05 9.61 -1.23
CA ALA A 180 38.47 9.07 -2.45
C ALA A 180 37.15 8.30 -2.18
N ARG A 181 36.16 8.53 -3.04
CA ARG A 181 34.81 7.90 -2.99
C ARG A 181 34.84 6.46 -3.53
N TRP A 182 35.54 5.57 -2.82
CA TRP A 182 35.54 4.13 -3.11
C TRP A 182 34.17 3.50 -2.88
N ARG A 183 33.84 2.50 -3.71
CA ARG A 183 32.80 1.50 -3.42
C ARG A 183 33.49 0.23 -2.94
N ILE A 184 33.14 -0.23 -1.76
CA ILE A 184 33.77 -1.38 -1.10
C ILE A 184 32.76 -2.52 -1.15
N LEU A 185 33.15 -3.60 -1.80
CA LEU A 185 32.31 -4.78 -2.00
C LEU A 185 32.89 -5.88 -1.10
N VAL A 186 32.17 -6.26 -0.05
CA VAL A 186 32.64 -7.21 0.98
C VAL A 186 31.94 -8.54 0.74
N ASP A 187 32.67 -9.56 0.30
CA ASP A 187 32.11 -10.89 0.03
C ASP A 187 32.35 -11.85 1.20
N GLY A 188 31.59 -12.96 1.25
CA GLY A 188 31.88 -14.08 2.14
C GLY A 188 31.81 -13.80 3.65
N LEU A 189 30.92 -12.94 4.14
CA LEU A 189 30.78 -12.74 5.61
C LEU A 189 30.28 -14.00 6.34
N ASP A 190 29.61 -14.92 5.64
CA ASP A 190 29.26 -16.27 6.13
C ASP A 190 30.42 -17.28 6.10
N GLU A 191 31.56 -16.94 5.49
CA GLU A 191 32.75 -17.81 5.41
C GLU A 191 33.62 -17.71 6.69
N ILE A 192 33.36 -16.74 7.57
CA ILE A 192 34.00 -16.65 8.90
C ILE A 192 33.31 -17.64 9.85
N VAL A 193 33.91 -18.82 10.02
CA VAL A 193 33.34 -19.91 10.83
C VAL A 193 33.24 -19.54 12.31
N ASP A 194 34.29 -18.95 12.89
CA ASP A 194 34.32 -18.56 14.29
C ASP A 194 33.34 -17.41 14.59
N ALA A 195 32.52 -17.56 15.63
CA ALA A 195 31.46 -16.62 15.96
C ALA A 195 31.96 -15.32 16.61
N GLN A 196 33.10 -15.35 17.31
CA GLN A 196 33.72 -14.17 17.91
C GLN A 196 34.39 -13.33 16.81
N GLU A 197 35.19 -13.95 15.94
CA GLU A 197 35.82 -13.27 14.80
C GLU A 197 34.77 -12.71 13.82
N ARG A 198 33.68 -13.43 13.56
CA ARG A 198 32.57 -12.93 12.75
C ARG A 198 31.85 -11.75 13.41
N SER A 199 31.68 -11.78 14.73
CA SER A 199 31.13 -10.67 15.51
C SER A 199 32.03 -9.42 15.48
N GLU A 200 33.35 -9.60 15.55
CA GLU A 200 34.32 -8.51 15.43
C GLU A 200 34.26 -7.83 14.05
N VAL A 201 34.18 -8.62 12.96
CA VAL A 201 34.02 -8.07 11.61
C VAL A 201 32.65 -7.40 11.42
N LEU A 202 31.56 -7.94 11.98
CA LEU A 202 30.24 -7.29 12.00
C LEU A 202 30.29 -5.91 12.67
N TRP A 203 30.92 -5.81 13.86
CA TRP A 203 31.11 -4.53 14.55
C TRP A 203 32.03 -3.57 13.79
N GLN A 204 33.10 -4.07 13.17
CA GLN A 204 34.00 -3.26 12.34
C GLN A 204 33.26 -2.69 11.11
N LEU A 205 32.47 -3.51 10.41
CA LEU A 205 31.63 -3.08 9.28
C LEU A 205 30.60 -2.03 9.71
N ARG A 206 29.87 -2.28 10.81
CA ARG A 206 28.92 -1.31 11.40
C ARG A 206 29.60 0.03 11.69
N ASN A 207 30.76 0.02 12.35
CA ASN A 207 31.51 1.23 12.67
C ASN A 207 32.00 1.98 11.42
N LEU A 208 32.46 1.26 10.38
CA LEU A 208 32.88 1.84 9.10
C LEU A 208 31.72 2.44 8.29
N MET A 209 30.50 1.92 8.45
CA MET A 209 29.29 2.42 7.79
C MET A 209 28.68 3.63 8.55
N MET A 210 28.67 3.58 9.88
CA MET A 210 28.23 4.69 10.73
C MET A 210 29.20 5.89 10.74
N ALA A 211 30.47 5.68 10.37
CA ALA A 211 31.46 6.75 10.31
C ALA A 211 31.06 7.86 9.30
N PRO A 212 31.36 9.15 9.59
CA PRO A 212 31.18 10.26 8.65
C PRO A 212 32.22 10.17 7.52
N GLY A 213 31.94 9.33 6.52
CA GLY A 213 32.86 8.97 5.45
C GLY A 213 32.19 8.84 4.08
N SER A 214 32.99 9.04 3.02
CA SER A 214 32.50 9.14 1.64
C SER A 214 32.42 7.80 0.88
N HIS A 215 32.75 6.69 1.54
CA HIS A 215 32.68 5.35 0.98
C HIS A 215 31.25 4.81 0.96
N ARG A 216 30.98 3.88 0.04
CA ARG A 216 29.74 3.07 0.01
C ARG A 216 30.09 1.61 0.14
N PHE A 217 29.31 0.85 0.91
CA PHE A 217 29.53 -0.57 1.15
C PHE A 217 28.43 -1.41 0.50
N LEU A 218 28.79 -2.53 -0.11
CA LEU A 218 27.88 -3.62 -0.45
C LEU A 218 28.46 -4.90 0.13
N ILE A 219 27.84 -5.42 1.18
CA ILE A 219 28.21 -6.67 1.85
C ILE A 219 27.42 -7.81 1.20
N SER A 220 27.98 -9.00 1.01
CA SER A 220 27.24 -10.20 0.62
C SER A 220 27.52 -11.42 1.50
N CYS A 221 26.45 -12.15 1.82
CA CYS A 221 26.51 -13.31 2.72
C CYS A 221 25.36 -14.31 2.50
N ARG A 222 25.43 -15.50 3.10
CA ARG A 222 24.26 -16.35 3.41
C ARG A 222 23.35 -15.62 4.41
N PRO A 223 22.06 -15.99 4.52
CA PRO A 223 21.19 -15.47 5.58
C PRO A 223 21.86 -15.59 6.96
N LEU A 224 22.02 -14.46 7.63
CA LEU A 224 22.57 -14.36 8.98
C LEU A 224 21.49 -14.66 10.02
N THR A 225 21.88 -14.95 11.27
CA THR A 225 20.91 -14.99 12.37
C THR A 225 20.36 -13.59 12.65
N GLU A 226 19.16 -13.49 13.23
CA GLU A 226 18.50 -12.20 13.45
C GLU A 226 19.36 -11.18 14.26
N PRO A 227 20.13 -11.56 15.32
CA PRO A 227 21.04 -10.64 16.01
C PRO A 227 22.23 -10.16 15.15
N GLU A 228 22.80 -11.03 14.32
CA GLU A 228 23.88 -10.69 13.38
C GLU A 228 23.36 -9.76 12.28
N LEU A 229 22.16 -10.04 11.74
CA LEU A 229 21.50 -9.22 10.74
C LEU A 229 21.08 -7.85 11.31
N ALA A 230 20.57 -7.80 12.53
CA ALA A 230 20.22 -6.55 13.22
C ALA A 230 21.44 -5.62 13.41
N THR A 231 22.65 -6.20 13.56
CA THR A 231 23.91 -5.42 13.63
C THR A 231 24.24 -4.70 12.31
N LEU A 232 23.63 -5.11 11.19
CA LEU A 232 23.76 -4.48 9.87
C LEU A 232 22.51 -3.68 9.42
N ARG A 233 21.53 -3.44 10.31
CA ARG A 233 20.35 -2.61 10.01
C ARG A 233 20.56 -1.13 10.36
N GLY A 234 19.91 -0.24 9.61
CA GLY A 234 19.90 1.21 9.85
C GLY A 234 19.37 1.99 8.64
N PRO A 235 18.99 3.28 8.80
CA PRO A 235 18.29 4.06 7.76
C PRO A 235 19.09 4.22 6.45
N ASP A 236 20.43 4.27 6.55
CA ASP A 236 21.36 4.40 5.41
C ASP A 236 21.63 3.06 4.67
N ILE A 237 21.06 1.94 5.15
CA ILE A 237 21.47 0.57 4.81
C ILE A 237 20.28 -0.26 4.30
N GLY A 238 20.29 -0.65 3.03
CA GLY A 238 19.29 -1.56 2.46
C GLY A 238 19.68 -3.03 2.58
N THR A 239 18.80 -3.87 3.13
CA THR A 239 18.94 -5.34 3.04
C THR A 239 18.22 -5.84 1.78
N TYR A 240 18.83 -6.81 1.09
CA TYR A 240 18.35 -7.38 -0.17
C TYR A 240 18.58 -8.89 -0.26
N ASP A 241 17.60 -9.63 -0.79
CA ASP A 241 17.75 -11.07 -1.08
C ASP A 241 18.14 -11.35 -2.55
N LEU A 242 19.18 -12.16 -2.75
CA LEU A 242 19.56 -12.73 -4.04
C LEU A 242 18.79 -14.05 -4.28
N ARG A 243 17.49 -13.93 -4.60
CA ARG A 243 16.60 -15.08 -4.82
C ARG A 243 17.10 -16.00 -5.97
N PRO A 244 16.97 -17.34 -5.86
CA PRO A 244 17.20 -18.27 -6.97
C PRO A 244 16.28 -17.99 -8.17
N PHE A 245 16.66 -18.47 -9.36
CA PHE A 245 15.84 -18.32 -10.58
C PHE A 245 14.39 -18.80 -10.36
N ASP A 246 13.40 -18.06 -10.85
CA ASP A 246 12.04 -18.59 -11.02
C ASP A 246 11.91 -19.44 -12.31
N ARG A 247 10.72 -20.01 -12.57
CA ARG A 247 10.46 -20.86 -13.75
C ARG A 247 10.72 -20.14 -15.09
N ARG A 248 10.34 -18.86 -15.20
CA ARG A 248 10.58 -18.04 -16.41
C ARG A 248 12.07 -17.70 -16.54
N GLN A 249 12.74 -17.47 -15.41
CA GLN A 249 14.17 -17.16 -15.40
C GLN A 249 15.04 -18.36 -15.76
N LEU A 250 14.66 -19.58 -15.35
CA LEU A 250 15.33 -20.82 -15.76
C LEU A 250 15.11 -21.15 -17.24
N ASP A 251 13.91 -20.88 -17.78
CA ASP A 251 13.64 -20.96 -19.23
C ASP A 251 14.47 -19.94 -20.02
N GLU A 252 14.53 -18.69 -19.58
CA GLU A 252 15.35 -17.66 -20.22
C GLU A 252 16.85 -18.02 -20.16
N PHE A 253 17.35 -18.50 -19.02
CA PHE A 253 18.71 -18.99 -18.87
C PHE A 253 19.00 -20.11 -19.88
N ALA A 254 18.14 -21.12 -19.97
CA ALA A 254 18.31 -22.24 -20.90
C ALA A 254 18.34 -21.77 -22.36
N ARG A 255 17.38 -20.93 -22.79
CA ARG A 255 17.34 -20.39 -24.16
C ARG A 255 18.58 -19.58 -24.49
N ARG A 256 19.04 -18.70 -23.58
CA ARG A 256 20.25 -17.89 -23.77
C ARG A 256 21.50 -18.76 -23.83
N TRP A 257 21.60 -19.77 -22.96
CA TRP A 257 22.70 -20.74 -22.96
C TRP A 257 22.80 -21.46 -24.30
N PHE A 258 21.77 -22.22 -24.71
CA PHE A 258 21.83 -23.02 -25.94
C PHE A 258 21.92 -22.15 -27.21
N ALA A 259 21.32 -20.95 -27.23
CA ALA A 259 21.45 -20.04 -28.38
C ALA A 259 22.88 -19.48 -28.55
N ALA A 260 23.65 -19.34 -27.47
CA ALA A 260 25.05 -18.95 -27.53
C ALA A 260 25.99 -20.14 -27.83
N ARG A 261 25.60 -21.37 -27.45
CA ARG A 261 26.32 -22.61 -27.78
C ARG A 261 26.14 -23.01 -29.26
N HIS A 262 25.00 -22.66 -29.88
CA HIS A 262 24.70 -22.92 -31.30
C HIS A 262 24.46 -21.61 -32.11
N PRO A 263 25.48 -20.76 -32.30
CA PRO A 263 25.36 -19.46 -32.97
C PRO A 263 25.19 -19.61 -34.50
N GLY A 264 24.00 -20.03 -34.91
CA GLY A 264 23.63 -20.26 -36.30
C GLY A 264 22.28 -20.97 -36.48
N ASP A 265 21.90 -21.83 -35.53
CA ASP A 265 20.60 -22.51 -35.52
C ASP A 265 19.82 -22.20 -34.24
N ARG A 266 18.98 -21.17 -34.33
CA ARG A 266 18.10 -20.74 -33.24
C ARG A 266 17.06 -21.80 -32.88
N ARG A 267 16.57 -22.54 -33.88
CA ARG A 267 15.51 -23.53 -33.69
C ARG A 267 16.03 -24.74 -32.93
N HIS A 268 17.20 -25.26 -33.32
CA HIS A 268 17.85 -26.36 -32.62
C HIS A 268 18.19 -25.98 -31.16
N ALA A 269 18.64 -24.74 -30.93
CA ALA A 269 18.88 -24.22 -29.58
C ALA A 269 17.60 -24.18 -28.71
N ASP A 270 16.49 -23.64 -29.23
CA ASP A 270 15.20 -23.61 -28.52
C ASP A 270 14.63 -25.04 -28.29
N GLU A 271 14.86 -25.98 -29.21
CA GLU A 271 14.50 -27.40 -29.05
C GLU A 271 15.36 -28.13 -27.99
N ILE A 272 16.67 -27.83 -27.87
CA ILE A 272 17.51 -28.33 -26.78
C ILE A 272 17.07 -27.74 -25.44
N ALA A 273 16.81 -26.42 -25.38
CA ALA A 273 16.33 -25.75 -24.18
C ALA A 273 15.05 -26.41 -23.63
N GLY A 274 14.08 -26.70 -24.50
CA GLY A 274 12.86 -27.44 -24.12
C GLY A 274 13.15 -28.84 -23.55
N ARG A 275 14.05 -29.61 -24.19
CA ARG A 275 14.46 -30.94 -23.68
C ARG A 275 15.21 -30.85 -22.34
N PHE A 276 16.01 -29.82 -22.13
CA PHE A 276 16.72 -29.57 -20.88
C PHE A 276 15.74 -29.30 -19.73
N LEU A 277 14.81 -28.36 -19.91
CA LEU A 277 13.80 -28.00 -18.90
C LEU A 277 12.91 -29.20 -18.53
N ALA A 278 12.47 -29.98 -19.53
CA ALA A 278 11.70 -31.20 -19.29
C ALA A 278 12.47 -32.25 -18.46
N ARG A 279 13.78 -32.43 -18.72
CA ARG A 279 14.64 -33.35 -17.95
C ARG A 279 14.90 -32.86 -16.53
N VAL A 280 15.07 -31.54 -16.33
CA VAL A 280 15.20 -30.94 -14.98
C VAL A 280 13.96 -31.20 -14.13
N ALA A 281 12.77 -31.04 -14.72
CA ALA A 281 11.50 -31.37 -14.04
C ALA A 281 11.39 -32.87 -13.75
N GLY A 282 11.61 -33.73 -14.75
CA GLY A 282 11.48 -35.19 -14.62
C GLY A 282 12.44 -35.82 -13.60
N ALA A 283 13.68 -35.30 -13.50
CA ALA A 283 14.68 -35.74 -12.53
C ALA A 283 14.44 -35.19 -11.10
N ARG A 284 13.40 -34.37 -10.89
CA ARG A 284 13.16 -33.54 -9.70
C ARG A 284 14.32 -32.62 -9.31
N LEU A 285 15.26 -32.35 -10.22
CA LEU A 285 16.32 -31.34 -10.04
C LEU A 285 15.82 -29.90 -10.01
N GLY A 286 14.51 -29.65 -10.10
CA GLY A 286 13.92 -28.32 -10.05
C GLY A 286 14.55 -27.37 -9.03
N PRO A 287 14.56 -27.68 -7.72
CA PRO A 287 15.11 -26.79 -6.69
C PRO A 287 16.60 -26.53 -6.91
N VAL A 288 17.37 -27.59 -7.14
CA VAL A 288 18.80 -27.57 -7.47
C VAL A 288 19.08 -26.65 -8.67
N ALA A 289 18.35 -26.80 -9.76
CA ALA A 289 18.54 -26.07 -11.01
C ALA A 289 18.06 -24.60 -10.97
N ARG A 290 17.40 -24.15 -9.90
CA ARG A 290 17.14 -22.71 -9.69
C ARG A 290 18.40 -21.95 -9.22
N VAL A 291 19.41 -22.65 -8.71
CA VAL A 291 20.69 -22.05 -8.29
C VAL A 291 21.58 -21.84 -9.54
N PRO A 292 22.01 -20.62 -9.91
CA PRO A 292 22.63 -20.35 -11.21
C PRO A 292 23.89 -21.17 -11.53
N LEU A 293 24.74 -21.46 -10.53
CA LEU A 293 25.89 -22.37 -10.70
C LEU A 293 25.44 -23.79 -11.07
N LEU A 294 24.39 -24.29 -10.42
CA LEU A 294 23.90 -25.66 -10.59
C LEU A 294 23.06 -25.80 -11.88
N ALA A 295 22.35 -24.74 -12.28
CA ALA A 295 21.73 -24.62 -13.61
C ALA A 295 22.78 -24.75 -14.73
N THR A 296 23.93 -24.09 -14.56
CA THR A 296 25.07 -24.17 -15.49
C THR A 296 25.68 -25.57 -15.53
N ILE A 297 25.90 -26.19 -14.37
CA ILE A 297 26.40 -27.57 -14.28
C ILE A 297 25.41 -28.55 -14.94
N ALA A 298 24.09 -28.40 -14.70
CA ALA A 298 23.06 -29.24 -15.31
C ALA A 298 22.99 -29.08 -16.83
N ALA A 299 23.13 -27.85 -17.36
CA ALA A 299 23.16 -27.61 -18.80
C ALA A 299 24.36 -28.31 -19.47
N LEU A 300 25.54 -28.27 -18.83
CA LEU A 300 26.75 -28.93 -19.32
C LEU A 300 26.68 -30.45 -19.23
N VAL A 301 26.17 -31.00 -18.12
CA VAL A 301 25.94 -32.45 -18.00
C VAL A 301 24.96 -32.91 -19.09
N HIS A 302 23.92 -32.13 -19.39
CA HIS A 302 22.99 -32.39 -20.49
C HIS A 302 23.63 -32.30 -21.89
N GLU A 303 24.60 -31.40 -22.12
CA GLU A 303 25.39 -31.35 -23.36
C GLU A 303 26.36 -32.53 -23.51
N SER A 304 26.81 -33.12 -22.40
CA SER A 304 27.86 -34.16 -22.38
C SER A 304 27.36 -35.61 -22.31
N ASP A 305 26.07 -35.83 -22.03
CA ASP A 305 25.51 -37.16 -21.77
C ASP A 305 24.65 -37.64 -22.96
N ASP A 306 25.21 -38.56 -23.76
CA ASP A 306 24.51 -39.23 -24.86
C ASP A 306 23.27 -40.02 -24.42
N SER A 307 23.18 -40.46 -23.15
CA SER A 307 21.97 -41.11 -22.62
C SER A 307 20.84 -40.09 -22.37
N GLY A 308 21.18 -38.82 -22.21
CA GLY A 308 20.25 -37.72 -22.01
C GLY A 308 19.46 -37.81 -20.70
N THR A 309 20.06 -38.31 -19.62
CA THR A 309 19.43 -38.45 -18.30
C THR A 309 20.11 -37.57 -17.25
N LEU A 310 19.41 -36.52 -16.81
CA LEU A 310 19.90 -35.70 -15.71
C LEU A 310 19.85 -36.49 -14.38
N PRO A 311 20.91 -36.45 -13.55
CA PRO A 311 20.92 -37.14 -12.26
C PRO A 311 19.84 -36.62 -11.30
N THR A 312 19.42 -37.43 -10.32
CA THR A 312 18.28 -37.11 -9.45
C THR A 312 18.62 -36.30 -8.19
N SER A 313 19.88 -35.90 -7.98
CA SER A 313 20.32 -35.18 -6.77
C SER A 313 21.52 -34.28 -7.04
N ARG A 314 21.75 -33.27 -6.18
CA ARG A 314 22.90 -32.36 -6.29
C ARG A 314 24.22 -33.13 -6.29
N SER A 315 24.40 -34.10 -5.40
CA SER A 315 25.65 -34.87 -5.31
C SER A 315 25.96 -35.64 -6.59
N LYS A 316 24.97 -36.37 -7.15
CA LYS A 316 25.13 -37.11 -8.41
C LYS A 316 25.33 -36.19 -9.62
N LEU A 317 24.78 -34.98 -9.58
CA LEU A 317 25.04 -33.94 -10.58
C LEU A 317 26.49 -33.46 -10.53
N TYR A 318 27.06 -33.26 -9.34
CA TYR A 318 28.49 -32.98 -9.19
C TYR A 318 29.36 -34.17 -9.60
N ASP A 319 28.98 -35.41 -9.26
CA ASP A 319 29.76 -36.60 -9.65
C ASP A 319 29.91 -36.67 -11.18
N ARG A 320 28.81 -36.58 -11.94
CA ARG A 320 28.83 -36.51 -13.41
C ARG A 320 29.64 -35.34 -13.96
N PHE A 321 29.56 -34.17 -13.32
CA PHE A 321 30.29 -32.98 -13.76
C PHE A 321 31.80 -33.06 -13.48
N VAL A 322 32.19 -33.62 -12.34
CA VAL A 322 33.60 -33.86 -12.00
C VAL A 322 34.20 -34.91 -12.93
N ASP A 323 33.47 -36.01 -13.21
CA ASP A 323 33.88 -36.98 -14.24
C ASP A 323 34.10 -36.28 -15.59
N HIS A 324 33.12 -35.49 -16.06
CA HIS A 324 33.24 -34.74 -17.32
C HIS A 324 34.40 -33.72 -17.33
N LEU A 325 34.73 -33.09 -16.20
CA LEU A 325 35.86 -32.17 -16.12
C LEU A 325 37.23 -32.86 -16.22
N LEU A 326 37.35 -34.06 -15.62
CA LEU A 326 38.59 -34.83 -15.60
C LEU A 326 38.82 -35.56 -16.94
N ASP A 327 37.75 -36.10 -17.54
CA ASP A 327 37.81 -36.89 -18.78
C ASP A 327 37.57 -36.04 -20.04
N GLY A 328 36.50 -35.26 -20.07
CA GLY A 328 35.88 -34.71 -21.29
C GLY A 328 36.63 -33.57 -21.99
N ARG A 329 37.79 -33.12 -21.48
CA ARG A 329 38.54 -31.97 -22.02
C ARG A 329 40.00 -32.25 -22.37
N GLN A 330 40.43 -33.52 -22.33
CA GLN A 330 41.84 -33.91 -22.53
C GLN A 330 42.84 -33.13 -21.65
N SER A 331 42.39 -32.51 -20.55
CA SER A 331 43.18 -31.49 -19.86
C SER A 331 44.29 -32.11 -19.01
N LEU A 332 44.04 -33.29 -18.43
CA LEU A 332 45.06 -34.12 -17.78
C LEU A 332 46.00 -34.77 -18.79
N GLU A 333 45.52 -35.15 -19.98
CA GLU A 333 46.35 -35.68 -21.07
C GLU A 333 47.34 -34.64 -21.59
N ARG A 334 46.85 -33.43 -21.92
CA ARG A 334 47.68 -32.29 -22.34
C ARG A 334 48.66 -31.83 -21.26
N PHE A 335 48.27 -31.95 -19.98
CA PHE A 335 49.19 -31.74 -18.86
C PHE A 335 50.30 -32.79 -18.85
N ARG A 336 49.96 -34.09 -18.98
CA ARG A 336 50.94 -35.18 -19.10
C ARG A 336 51.88 -34.93 -20.29
N ASP A 337 51.37 -34.68 -21.49
CA ASP A 337 52.18 -34.49 -22.70
C ASP A 337 53.13 -33.28 -22.59
N ALA A 338 52.71 -32.21 -21.90
CA ALA A 338 53.54 -31.04 -21.65
C ALA A 338 54.61 -31.24 -20.56
N VAL A 339 54.41 -32.18 -19.64
CA VAL A 339 55.27 -32.40 -18.47
C VAL A 339 56.21 -33.59 -18.62
N ASP A 340 55.73 -34.69 -19.21
CA ASP A 340 56.45 -35.96 -19.31
C ASP A 340 57.85 -35.82 -19.95
N PRO A 341 58.04 -35.07 -21.06
CA PRO A 341 59.38 -34.85 -21.63
C PRO A 341 60.36 -34.18 -20.65
N ASP A 342 59.89 -33.32 -19.75
CA ASP A 342 60.73 -32.64 -18.75
C ASP A 342 60.88 -33.46 -17.45
N LEU A 343 59.95 -34.37 -17.18
CA LEU A 343 60.05 -35.32 -16.06
C LEU A 343 61.04 -36.45 -16.38
N LEU A 344 60.95 -37.06 -17.57
CA LEU A 344 61.84 -38.16 -18.02
C LEU A 344 63.32 -37.75 -18.13
N LYS A 345 63.60 -36.47 -18.41
CA LYS A 345 64.95 -35.88 -18.41
C LYS A 345 65.62 -35.92 -17.03
N ARG A 346 64.86 -35.96 -15.93
CA ARG A 346 65.36 -35.90 -14.54
C ARG A 346 65.81 -37.26 -13.98
N GLY A 347 66.43 -38.07 -14.85
CA GLY A 347 67.06 -39.34 -14.48
C GLY A 347 66.09 -40.42 -13.99
N ILE A 348 66.59 -41.32 -13.15
CA ILE A 348 65.85 -42.51 -12.65
C ILE A 348 64.69 -42.10 -11.74
N GLY A 349 64.84 -41.04 -10.93
CA GLY A 349 63.76 -40.53 -10.08
C GLY A 349 62.58 -40.00 -10.89
N GLY A 350 62.86 -39.17 -11.90
CA GLY A 350 61.84 -38.67 -12.83
C GLY A 350 61.09 -39.78 -13.54
N ARG A 351 61.80 -40.79 -14.06
CA ARG A 351 61.18 -41.96 -14.72
C ARG A 351 60.29 -42.77 -13.78
N LYS A 352 60.75 -43.11 -12.57
CA LYS A 352 59.92 -43.85 -11.60
C LYS A 352 58.68 -43.08 -11.16
N PHE A 353 58.76 -41.75 -11.05
CA PHE A 353 57.60 -40.92 -10.73
C PHE A 353 56.60 -40.86 -11.91
N ALA A 354 57.08 -40.79 -13.15
CA ALA A 354 56.26 -40.89 -14.37
C ALA A 354 55.56 -42.26 -14.50
N GLU A 355 56.33 -43.35 -14.31
CA GLU A 355 55.86 -44.74 -14.34
C GLU A 355 54.74 -45.01 -13.32
N TRP A 356 54.75 -44.32 -12.17
CA TRP A 356 53.67 -44.38 -11.17
C TRP A 356 52.51 -43.41 -11.46
N LEU A 357 52.80 -42.15 -11.77
CA LEU A 357 51.76 -41.11 -11.83
C LEU A 357 50.86 -41.23 -13.08
N TRP A 358 51.41 -41.64 -14.22
CA TRP A 358 50.71 -41.59 -15.51
C TRP A 358 49.65 -42.68 -15.78
N PRO A 359 49.81 -43.96 -15.34
CA PRO A 359 48.77 -44.97 -15.53
C PRO A 359 47.44 -44.60 -14.84
N ASP A 360 47.54 -44.02 -13.64
CA ASP A 360 46.40 -43.72 -12.75
C ASP A 360 46.17 -42.21 -12.56
N LEU A 361 46.63 -41.36 -13.49
CA LEU A 361 46.62 -39.89 -13.36
C LEU A 361 45.25 -39.31 -12.96
N ARG A 362 44.15 -39.86 -13.51
CA ARG A 362 42.77 -39.49 -13.16
C ARG A 362 42.44 -39.78 -11.69
N ASN A 363 42.82 -40.97 -11.21
CA ASN A 363 42.57 -41.43 -9.85
C ASN A 363 43.43 -40.63 -8.87
N HIS A 364 44.73 -40.46 -9.16
CA HIS A 364 45.63 -39.60 -8.38
C HIS A 364 45.16 -38.14 -8.32
N ALA A 365 44.68 -37.55 -9.43
CA ALA A 365 44.10 -36.21 -9.43
C ALA A 365 42.80 -36.12 -8.61
N THR A 366 41.98 -37.19 -8.60
CA THR A 366 40.74 -37.25 -7.83
C THR A 366 41.03 -37.33 -6.32
N GLU A 367 41.95 -38.18 -5.89
CA GLU A 367 42.33 -38.30 -4.48
C GLU A 367 43.06 -37.06 -3.96
N LEU A 368 43.86 -36.40 -4.81
CA LEU A 368 44.42 -35.08 -4.52
C LEU A 368 43.34 -34.02 -4.25
N LEU A 369 42.26 -34.00 -5.04
CA LEU A 369 41.13 -33.11 -4.80
C LEU A 369 40.36 -33.48 -3.52
N ASN A 370 40.15 -34.78 -3.25
CA ASN A 370 39.53 -35.28 -2.01
C ASN A 370 40.28 -34.73 -0.76
N VAL A 371 41.59 -34.96 -0.65
CA VAL A 371 42.38 -34.52 0.52
C VAL A 371 42.54 -33.00 0.59
N CYS A 372 42.63 -32.31 -0.56
CA CYS A 372 42.60 -30.85 -0.59
C CYS A 372 41.26 -30.29 -0.11
N GLY A 373 40.13 -30.95 -0.43
CA GLY A 373 38.80 -30.57 0.04
C GLY A 373 38.67 -30.71 1.55
N ALA A 374 39.05 -31.87 2.09
CA ALA A 374 39.03 -32.14 3.53
C ALA A 374 39.91 -31.16 4.32
N ALA A 375 41.13 -30.89 3.83
CA ALA A 375 42.02 -29.92 4.46
C ALA A 375 41.47 -28.48 4.40
N TRP A 376 40.87 -28.07 3.28
CA TRP A 376 40.32 -26.72 3.10
C TRP A 376 39.07 -26.46 3.96
N VAL A 377 38.24 -27.47 4.19
CA VAL A 377 37.11 -27.38 5.12
C VAL A 377 37.56 -27.26 6.58
N ALA A 378 38.73 -27.82 6.93
CA ALA A 378 39.31 -27.69 8.27
C ALA A 378 40.09 -26.38 8.49
N ASP A 379 40.76 -25.87 7.44
CA ASP A 379 41.51 -24.61 7.44
C ASP A 379 41.36 -23.92 6.06
N PRO A 380 40.50 -22.88 5.94
CA PRO A 380 40.32 -22.16 4.68
C PRO A 380 41.57 -21.43 4.15
N GLU A 381 42.57 -21.16 5.01
CA GLU A 381 43.84 -20.54 4.65
C GLU A 381 44.91 -21.57 4.22
N VAL A 382 44.59 -22.88 4.25
CA VAL A 382 45.54 -23.95 3.96
C VAL A 382 46.07 -23.86 2.53
N ARG A 383 47.40 -23.97 2.38
CA ARG A 383 48.04 -23.99 1.07
C ARG A 383 47.80 -25.32 0.37
N LEU A 384 46.77 -25.42 -0.49
CA LEU A 384 46.41 -26.64 -1.22
C LEU A 384 47.60 -27.32 -1.92
N ILE A 385 48.52 -26.54 -2.50
CA ILE A 385 49.73 -27.08 -3.15
C ILE A 385 50.59 -27.88 -2.17
N ARG A 386 50.67 -27.46 -0.90
CA ARG A 386 51.38 -28.21 0.15
C ARG A 386 50.66 -29.52 0.45
N VAL A 387 49.35 -29.48 0.71
CA VAL A 387 48.53 -30.68 0.98
C VAL A 387 48.71 -31.71 -0.13
N ALA A 388 48.62 -31.27 -1.39
CA ALA A 388 48.83 -32.11 -2.55
C ALA A 388 50.29 -32.64 -2.68
N SER A 389 51.29 -31.83 -2.36
CA SER A 389 52.70 -32.25 -2.39
C SER A 389 53.02 -33.27 -1.29
N ASP A 390 52.44 -33.09 -0.11
CA ASP A 390 52.63 -33.97 1.04
C ASP A 390 51.96 -35.34 0.76
N TRP A 391 50.73 -35.36 0.23
CA TRP A 391 50.07 -36.60 -0.24
C TRP A 391 50.85 -37.32 -1.36
N LEU A 392 51.37 -36.58 -2.35
CA LEU A 392 52.18 -37.15 -3.44
C LEU A 392 53.48 -37.78 -2.93
N ARG A 393 54.12 -37.20 -1.89
CA ARG A 393 55.32 -37.76 -1.26
C ARG A 393 55.01 -39.10 -0.58
N GLU A 394 53.89 -39.16 0.15
CA GLU A 394 53.46 -40.35 0.90
C GLU A 394 53.11 -41.52 -0.02
N HIS A 395 52.36 -41.26 -1.10
CA HIS A 395 51.84 -42.30 -1.99
C HIS A 395 52.79 -42.63 -3.16
N GLY A 396 53.43 -41.62 -3.76
CA GLY A 396 54.33 -41.77 -4.91
C GLY A 396 55.75 -42.23 -4.57
N ARG A 397 56.08 -42.37 -3.28
CA ARG A 397 57.39 -42.84 -2.76
C ARG A 397 58.61 -42.00 -3.18
N LEU A 398 58.37 -40.83 -3.75
CA LEU A 398 59.36 -39.84 -4.20
C LEU A 398 58.77 -38.45 -3.99
N ASP A 399 59.52 -37.52 -3.39
CA ASP A 399 59.07 -36.14 -3.20
C ASP A 399 59.13 -35.36 -4.54
N PRO A 400 58.04 -34.76 -5.04
CA PRO A 400 58.05 -33.92 -6.24
C PRO A 400 59.07 -32.77 -6.20
N MET A 401 59.40 -32.26 -5.00
CA MET A 401 60.40 -31.21 -4.75
C MET A 401 61.84 -31.74 -4.80
N ALA A 402 62.06 -33.02 -4.53
CA ALA A 402 63.37 -33.68 -4.66
C ALA A 402 63.59 -34.19 -6.10
N VAL A 403 62.52 -34.60 -6.79
CA VAL A 403 62.58 -35.01 -8.20
C VAL A 403 62.74 -33.80 -9.12
N THR A 404 62.24 -32.62 -8.75
CA THR A 404 62.34 -31.41 -9.61
C THR A 404 62.52 -30.11 -8.80
N PRO A 405 63.40 -29.17 -9.22
CA PRO A 405 63.49 -27.83 -8.63
C PRO A 405 62.21 -27.00 -8.73
N ASP A 406 61.29 -27.41 -9.61
CA ASP A 406 60.01 -26.79 -9.93
C ASP A 406 58.83 -27.60 -9.34
N GLY A 407 59.04 -28.39 -8.28
CA GLY A 407 58.03 -29.34 -7.79
C GLY A 407 56.70 -28.68 -7.45
N GLU A 408 56.73 -27.46 -6.91
CA GLU A 408 55.54 -26.66 -6.64
C GLU A 408 54.83 -26.24 -7.94
N ARG A 409 55.57 -25.92 -9.01
CA ARG A 409 55.02 -25.58 -10.33
C ARG A 409 54.34 -26.80 -10.97
N LEU A 410 54.88 -28.00 -10.78
CA LEU A 410 54.27 -29.25 -11.23
C LEU A 410 52.93 -29.52 -10.54
N VAL A 411 52.89 -29.48 -9.20
CA VAL A 411 51.67 -29.73 -8.42
C VAL A 411 50.62 -28.64 -8.66
N ARG A 412 51.05 -27.37 -8.76
CA ARG A 412 50.22 -26.23 -9.18
C ARG A 412 49.61 -26.45 -10.56
N GLN A 413 50.38 -26.92 -11.54
CA GLN A 413 49.87 -27.21 -12.88
C GLN A 413 48.89 -28.39 -12.90
N LEU A 414 49.15 -29.45 -12.13
CA LEU A 414 48.23 -30.60 -12.00
C LEU A 414 46.86 -30.17 -11.43
N LEU A 415 46.86 -29.46 -10.30
CA LEU A 415 45.61 -28.98 -9.68
C LEU A 415 44.83 -28.05 -10.63
N LEU A 416 45.51 -27.16 -11.36
CA LEU A 416 44.87 -26.29 -12.35
C LEU A 416 44.38 -27.04 -13.60
N ALA A 417 45.02 -28.15 -13.99
CA ALA A 417 44.61 -28.97 -15.14
C ALA A 417 43.29 -29.73 -14.91
N THR A 418 42.89 -29.97 -13.65
CA THR A 418 41.56 -30.50 -13.30
C THR A 418 40.42 -29.51 -13.64
N GLY A 419 40.73 -28.22 -13.76
CA GLY A 419 39.75 -27.13 -13.83
C GLY A 419 39.02 -26.80 -12.51
N VAL A 420 38.96 -27.75 -11.56
CA VAL A 420 38.35 -27.61 -10.22
C VAL A 420 39.05 -26.55 -9.39
N CYS A 421 40.37 -26.46 -9.50
CA CYS A 421 41.14 -25.41 -8.86
C CYS A 421 41.44 -24.25 -9.84
N VAL A 422 41.51 -23.04 -9.29
CA VAL A 422 41.92 -21.82 -9.99
C VAL A 422 43.12 -21.18 -9.27
N LEU A 423 43.84 -20.32 -9.98
CA LEU A 423 44.93 -19.52 -9.42
C LEU A 423 44.39 -18.14 -9.07
N ARG A 424 44.49 -17.72 -7.80
CA ARG A 424 44.22 -16.35 -7.33
C ARG A 424 45.50 -15.78 -6.72
N GLY A 425 46.01 -14.70 -7.31
CA GLY A 425 47.37 -14.23 -7.05
C GLY A 425 48.38 -15.35 -7.24
N GLU A 426 49.08 -15.72 -6.17
CA GLU A 426 50.02 -16.85 -6.15
C GLU A 426 49.44 -18.15 -5.54
N ARG A 427 48.22 -18.12 -4.98
CA ARG A 427 47.57 -19.28 -4.34
C ARG A 427 46.75 -20.10 -5.33
N VAL A 428 46.64 -21.41 -5.08
CA VAL A 428 45.70 -22.31 -5.74
C VAL A 428 44.54 -22.55 -4.77
N GLU A 429 43.32 -22.31 -5.25
CA GLU A 429 42.07 -22.37 -4.48
C GLU A 429 41.02 -23.18 -5.25
N PHE A 430 40.00 -23.72 -4.58
CA PHE A 430 38.82 -24.24 -5.26
C PHE A 430 38.08 -23.12 -6.02
N ALA A 431 37.59 -23.40 -7.22
CA ALA A 431 36.89 -22.40 -8.04
C ALA A 431 35.62 -21.85 -7.36
N HIS A 432 34.97 -22.67 -6.53
CA HIS A 432 33.82 -22.33 -5.69
C HIS A 432 33.80 -23.24 -4.45
N GLN A 433 33.37 -22.72 -3.29
CA GLN A 433 33.30 -23.43 -2.00
C GLN A 433 32.68 -24.82 -2.08
N SER A 434 31.58 -24.97 -2.82
CA SER A 434 30.85 -26.23 -2.94
C SER A 434 31.65 -27.37 -3.60
N PHE A 435 32.75 -27.09 -4.32
CA PHE A 435 33.68 -28.13 -4.73
C PHE A 435 34.51 -28.62 -3.54
N GLY A 436 35.04 -27.72 -2.71
CA GLY A 436 35.73 -28.09 -1.46
C GLY A 436 34.84 -28.92 -0.53
N GLU A 437 33.59 -28.49 -0.34
CA GLU A 437 32.57 -29.23 0.42
C GLU A 437 32.27 -30.62 -0.22
N TYR A 438 32.09 -30.69 -1.55
CA TYR A 438 31.87 -31.94 -2.28
C TYR A 438 33.05 -32.92 -2.12
N PHE A 439 34.28 -32.45 -2.23
CA PHE A 439 35.49 -33.27 -2.14
C PHE A 439 35.81 -33.68 -0.69
N ALA A 440 35.57 -32.80 0.30
CA ALA A 440 35.63 -33.17 1.71
C ALA A 440 34.63 -34.28 2.06
N ALA A 441 33.40 -34.19 1.55
CA ALA A 441 32.38 -35.22 1.74
C ALA A 441 32.75 -36.58 1.13
N ARG A 442 33.65 -36.64 0.13
CA ARG A 442 34.17 -37.91 -0.41
C ARG A 442 35.14 -38.60 0.53
N VAL A 443 35.85 -37.87 1.39
CA VAL A 443 36.72 -38.43 2.44
C VAL A 443 35.89 -38.86 3.65
N GLY A 444 35.08 -37.95 4.20
CA GLY A 444 34.50 -38.13 5.53
C GLY A 444 33.16 -38.89 5.62
N ALA A 445 32.47 -39.18 4.52
CA ALA A 445 31.07 -39.63 4.60
C ALA A 445 30.85 -41.02 5.24
N ALA A 446 31.83 -41.92 5.11
CA ALA A 446 31.77 -43.26 5.70
C ALA A 446 32.10 -43.25 7.21
N ASP A 447 33.15 -42.51 7.59
CA ASP A 447 33.74 -42.57 8.94
C ASP A 447 33.13 -41.55 9.93
N ILE A 448 32.24 -40.66 9.46
CA ILE A 448 31.60 -39.66 10.32
C ILE A 448 30.50 -40.28 11.19
N GLU A 449 30.68 -40.14 12.50
CA GLU A 449 29.71 -40.49 13.54
C GLU A 449 28.42 -39.66 13.44
N LEU A 450 27.29 -40.29 13.79
CA LEU A 450 25.96 -39.68 13.67
C LEU A 450 25.86 -38.34 14.43
N GLY A 451 26.46 -38.26 15.62
CA GLY A 451 26.48 -37.02 16.41
C GLY A 451 27.23 -35.88 15.74
N ALA A 452 28.42 -36.14 15.19
CA ALA A 452 29.21 -35.15 14.47
C ALA A 452 28.51 -34.70 13.18
N TRP A 453 27.88 -35.62 12.45
CA TRP A 453 27.06 -35.26 11.28
C TRP A 453 25.84 -34.41 11.67
N MET A 454 25.19 -34.71 12.80
CA MET A 454 24.04 -33.94 13.31
C MET A 454 24.42 -32.49 13.62
N GLU A 455 25.61 -32.23 14.17
CA GLU A 455 26.13 -30.88 14.40
C GLU A 455 26.37 -30.13 13.08
N LEU A 456 26.95 -30.79 12.07
CA LEU A 456 27.14 -30.21 10.72
C LEU A 456 25.80 -29.93 10.01
N ALA A 457 24.78 -30.78 10.21
CA ALA A 457 23.48 -30.61 9.58
C ALA A 457 22.68 -29.45 10.20
N ARG A 458 22.76 -29.28 11.53
CA ARG A 458 22.05 -28.20 12.23
C ARG A 458 22.63 -26.83 11.92
N ASN A 459 23.96 -26.71 11.86
CA ASN A 459 24.66 -25.45 11.60
C ASN A 459 24.48 -24.95 10.13
N PRO A 460 23.88 -23.77 9.88
CA PRO A 460 23.65 -23.26 8.52
C PRO A 460 24.90 -23.04 7.66
N THR A 461 26.09 -22.86 8.25
CA THR A 461 27.33 -22.68 7.45
C THR A 461 27.80 -24.00 6.86
N THR A 462 27.79 -25.08 7.65
CA THR A 462 28.26 -26.42 7.26
C THR A 462 27.17 -27.35 6.72
N ARG A 463 25.89 -26.97 6.76
CA ARG A 463 24.76 -27.81 6.28
C ARG A 463 24.94 -28.34 4.85
N SER A 464 25.55 -27.59 3.93
CA SER A 464 25.83 -28.08 2.56
C SER A 464 26.91 -29.17 2.48
N LEU A 465 27.82 -29.25 3.45
CA LEU A 465 28.70 -30.40 3.61
C LEU A 465 27.92 -31.60 4.13
N ALA A 466 27.03 -31.39 5.12
CA ALA A 466 26.20 -32.44 5.68
C ALA A 466 25.26 -33.09 4.64
N THR A 467 24.70 -32.33 3.70
CA THR A 467 23.90 -32.89 2.59
C THR A 467 24.76 -33.65 1.58
N PHE A 468 25.95 -33.15 1.21
CA PHE A 468 26.91 -33.88 0.35
C PHE A 468 27.40 -35.19 1.00
N VAL A 469 27.46 -35.26 2.34
CA VAL A 469 27.74 -36.48 3.10
C VAL A 469 26.53 -37.43 3.11
N ALA A 470 25.35 -36.95 3.49
CA ALA A 470 24.13 -37.78 3.60
C ALA A 470 23.77 -38.43 2.27
N ALA A 471 23.96 -37.72 1.15
CA ALA A 471 23.75 -38.23 -0.20
C ALA A 471 24.71 -39.38 -0.62
N ARG A 472 25.74 -39.70 0.19
CA ARG A 472 26.69 -40.79 -0.02
C ARG A 472 26.53 -41.95 0.96
N ARG A 473 25.68 -41.81 1.97
CA ARG A 473 25.40 -42.85 2.96
C ARG A 473 24.16 -43.64 2.57
N LEU A 474 24.07 -44.87 3.08
CA LEU A 474 22.92 -45.77 2.84
C LEU A 474 21.79 -45.57 3.86
N ASP A 475 22.02 -44.81 4.93
CA ASP A 475 21.13 -44.59 6.07
C ASP A 475 20.36 -43.25 6.00
N ALA A 476 20.29 -42.61 4.82
CA ALA A 476 19.73 -41.27 4.63
C ALA A 476 18.31 -41.06 5.21
N ASP A 477 17.49 -42.12 5.30
CA ASP A 477 16.18 -42.12 5.94
C ASP A 477 16.26 -42.00 7.48
N ALA A 478 17.20 -42.72 8.10
CA ALA A 478 17.49 -42.60 9.53
C ALA A 478 18.11 -41.24 9.86
N LEU A 479 18.97 -40.70 8.98
CA LEU A 479 19.51 -39.34 9.10
C LEU A 479 18.40 -38.28 9.06
N ALA A 480 17.46 -38.39 8.13
CA ALA A 480 16.31 -37.49 8.02
C ALA A 480 15.35 -37.62 9.23
N THR A 481 15.10 -38.85 9.68
CA THR A 481 14.24 -39.13 10.84
C THR A 481 14.84 -38.59 12.14
N GLY A 482 16.15 -38.81 12.36
CA GLY A 482 16.87 -38.27 13.52
C GLY A 482 16.92 -36.73 13.55
N LEU A 483 16.95 -36.07 12.38
CA LEU A 483 16.82 -34.60 12.31
C LEU A 483 15.44 -34.12 12.76
N LEU A 484 14.37 -34.81 12.38
CA LEU A 484 13.01 -34.48 12.85
C LEU A 484 12.87 -34.69 14.36
N GLU A 485 13.39 -35.79 14.88
CA GLU A 485 13.38 -36.11 16.32
C GLU A 485 14.23 -35.13 17.15
N ALA A 486 15.30 -34.56 16.56
CA ALA A 486 16.09 -33.48 17.14
C ALA A 486 15.47 -32.07 16.96
N GLY A 487 14.26 -31.96 16.39
CA GLY A 487 13.58 -30.68 16.12
C GLY A 487 14.24 -29.82 15.04
N ALA A 488 15.13 -30.40 14.23
CA ALA A 488 15.90 -29.73 13.18
C ALA A 488 15.19 -29.80 11.81
N THR A 489 13.88 -29.50 11.79
CA THR A 489 12.98 -29.68 10.65
C THR A 489 13.51 -29.01 9.37
N ALA A 490 14.08 -27.80 9.48
CA ALA A 490 14.66 -27.10 8.33
C ALA A 490 15.81 -27.89 7.65
N ALA A 491 16.71 -28.48 8.45
CA ALA A 491 17.81 -29.27 7.92
C ALA A 491 17.34 -30.58 7.26
N ALA A 492 16.25 -31.18 7.75
CA ALA A 492 15.60 -32.30 7.07
C ALA A 492 14.95 -31.86 5.73
N GLY A 493 14.42 -30.64 5.66
CA GLY A 493 13.93 -30.03 4.43
C GLY A 493 15.04 -29.78 3.39
N ASP A 494 16.22 -29.31 3.80
CA ASP A 494 17.36 -29.11 2.88
C ASP A 494 17.84 -30.45 2.25
N LEU A 495 17.68 -31.60 2.93
CA LEU A 495 17.92 -32.93 2.32
C LEU A 495 17.01 -33.16 1.11
N LEU A 496 15.72 -32.78 1.20
CA LEU A 496 14.78 -32.90 0.09
C LEU A 496 15.10 -31.92 -1.05
N VAL A 497 15.53 -30.70 -0.72
CA VAL A 497 15.92 -29.66 -1.70
C VAL A 497 17.13 -30.08 -2.53
N ASP A 498 18.13 -30.71 -1.92
CA ASP A 498 19.30 -31.28 -2.62
C ASP A 498 18.99 -32.60 -3.37
N GLY A 499 17.75 -33.10 -3.29
CA GLY A 499 17.29 -34.30 -4.01
C GLY A 499 17.73 -35.62 -3.38
N ILE A 500 17.93 -35.67 -2.06
CA ILE A 500 18.26 -36.91 -1.35
C ILE A 500 17.01 -37.79 -1.27
N SER A 501 17.15 -39.05 -1.69
CA SER A 501 16.04 -39.99 -1.80
C SER A 501 15.71 -40.60 -0.43
N VAL A 502 14.54 -40.25 0.10
CA VAL A 502 13.95 -40.86 1.31
C VAL A 502 12.60 -41.51 0.97
N PRO A 503 12.07 -42.44 1.79
CA PRO A 503 10.74 -43.01 1.64
C PRO A 503 9.63 -41.94 1.56
N ALA A 504 8.52 -42.29 0.89
CA ALA A 504 7.39 -41.38 0.71
C ALA A 504 6.73 -40.97 2.04
N GLU A 505 6.77 -41.84 3.05
CA GLU A 505 6.32 -41.57 4.41
C GLU A 505 7.19 -40.51 5.09
N THR A 506 8.52 -40.71 5.12
CA THR A 506 9.48 -39.73 5.66
C THR A 506 9.41 -38.39 4.94
N ARG A 507 9.32 -38.37 3.60
CA ARG A 507 9.09 -37.14 2.81
C ARG A 507 7.80 -36.45 3.23
N THR A 508 6.71 -37.19 3.45
CA THR A 508 5.43 -36.63 3.90
C THR A 508 5.53 -36.07 5.32
N ARG A 509 6.22 -36.76 6.24
CA ARG A 509 6.49 -36.28 7.60
C ARG A 509 7.25 -34.95 7.57
N ILE A 510 8.34 -34.84 6.80
CA ILE A 510 9.11 -33.59 6.63
C ILE A 510 8.22 -32.46 6.10
N LEU A 511 7.44 -32.70 5.03
CA LEU A 511 6.55 -31.69 4.45
C LEU A 511 5.47 -31.22 5.44
N ASN A 512 4.90 -32.14 6.24
CA ASN A 512 3.87 -31.82 7.23
C ASN A 512 4.45 -31.03 8.42
N GLU A 513 5.67 -31.36 8.87
CA GLU A 513 6.37 -30.62 9.94
C GLU A 513 6.75 -29.19 9.49
N LEU A 514 7.25 -29.04 8.24
CA LEU A 514 7.51 -27.73 7.64
C LEU A 514 6.21 -26.88 7.55
N LEU A 515 5.10 -27.47 7.10
CA LEU A 515 3.81 -26.79 7.06
C LEU A 515 3.31 -26.42 8.46
N THR A 516 3.47 -27.32 9.46
CA THR A 516 3.11 -27.05 10.85
C THR A 516 3.85 -25.83 11.42
N HIS A 517 5.15 -25.67 11.14
CA HIS A 517 5.90 -24.48 11.55
C HIS A 517 5.38 -23.20 10.89
N VAL A 518 5.06 -23.22 9.58
CA VAL A 518 4.52 -22.07 8.86
C VAL A 518 3.13 -21.68 9.37
N ILE A 519 2.24 -22.65 9.55
CA ILE A 519 0.86 -22.46 10.00
C ILE A 519 0.82 -21.97 11.45
N GLY A 520 1.69 -22.51 12.32
CA GLY A 520 1.85 -22.08 13.71
C GLY A 520 2.73 -20.85 13.92
N GLU A 521 3.22 -20.23 12.85
CA GLU A 521 4.12 -19.05 12.85
C GLU A 521 5.29 -19.11 13.85
N THR A 522 5.92 -20.29 13.96
CA THR A 522 7.04 -20.53 14.88
C THR A 522 8.31 -19.79 14.46
N GLU A 523 9.33 -19.74 15.32
CA GLU A 523 10.65 -19.18 14.96
C GLU A 523 11.35 -19.94 13.80
N GLN A 524 10.88 -21.16 13.45
CA GLN A 524 11.33 -21.87 12.23
C GLN A 524 10.49 -21.53 10.98
N ALA A 525 9.36 -20.85 11.11
CA ALA A 525 8.42 -20.55 10.02
C ALA A 525 9.05 -19.86 8.80
N PRO A 526 9.96 -18.86 8.94
CA PRO A 526 10.58 -18.21 7.77
C PRO A 526 11.45 -19.16 6.95
N GLU A 527 12.21 -20.04 7.61
CA GLU A 527 13.05 -21.04 6.94
C GLU A 527 12.20 -22.20 6.37
N ALA A 528 11.15 -22.60 7.07
CA ALA A 528 10.20 -23.60 6.58
C ALA A 528 9.44 -23.11 5.34
N LEU A 529 9.01 -21.85 5.30
CA LEU A 529 8.38 -21.23 4.13
C LEU A 529 9.33 -21.14 2.94
N ARG A 530 10.62 -20.78 3.17
CA ARG A 530 11.68 -20.86 2.14
C ARG A 530 11.74 -22.26 1.52
N LEU A 531 11.87 -23.29 2.35
CA LEU A 531 12.03 -24.67 1.91
C LEU A 531 10.81 -25.16 1.12
N LEU A 532 9.60 -24.85 1.56
CA LEU A 532 8.37 -25.16 0.83
C LEU A 532 8.27 -24.38 -0.50
N ALA A 533 8.72 -23.13 -0.56
CA ALA A 533 8.80 -22.32 -1.78
C ALA A 533 9.93 -22.73 -2.75
N GLU A 534 10.90 -23.52 -2.28
CA GLU A 534 11.90 -24.18 -3.13
C GLU A 534 11.37 -25.52 -3.67
N LEU A 535 10.70 -26.32 -2.82
CA LEU A 535 10.13 -27.63 -3.15
C LEU A 535 8.86 -27.58 -4.03
N SER A 536 8.09 -26.49 -3.99
CA SER A 536 6.83 -26.29 -4.75
C SER A 536 6.96 -26.14 -6.28
N LEU A 537 8.13 -26.46 -6.83
CA LEU A 537 8.20 -26.89 -8.23
C LEU A 537 7.52 -28.25 -8.46
N ASP A 538 7.50 -29.11 -7.44
CA ASP A 538 6.71 -30.34 -7.37
C ASP A 538 5.22 -29.98 -7.19
N GLY A 539 4.38 -30.46 -8.11
CA GLY A 539 2.95 -30.14 -8.12
C GLY A 539 2.20 -30.60 -6.86
N GLU A 540 2.69 -31.64 -6.19
CA GLU A 540 2.12 -32.08 -4.90
C GLU A 540 2.33 -31.01 -3.81
N VAL A 541 3.52 -30.43 -3.73
CA VAL A 541 3.85 -29.41 -2.73
C VAL A 541 3.18 -28.08 -3.08
N LEU A 542 3.08 -27.75 -4.37
CA LEU A 542 2.33 -26.57 -4.84
C LEU A 542 0.84 -26.66 -4.49
N ASN A 543 0.21 -27.83 -4.66
CA ASN A 543 -1.18 -28.05 -4.29
C ASN A 543 -1.40 -27.92 -2.79
N ARG A 544 -0.57 -28.57 -1.95
CA ARG A 544 -0.63 -28.46 -0.47
C ARG A 544 -0.53 -26.99 -0.01
N LEU A 545 0.34 -26.18 -0.63
CA LEU A 545 0.44 -24.75 -0.34
C LEU A 545 -0.81 -23.97 -0.78
N ALA A 546 -1.33 -24.25 -1.97
CA ALA A 546 -2.55 -23.61 -2.48
C ALA A 546 -3.82 -24.03 -1.71
N GLU A 547 -3.84 -25.21 -1.10
CA GLU A 547 -4.86 -25.66 -0.14
C GLU A 547 -4.70 -24.91 1.19
N THR A 548 -3.48 -24.85 1.74
CA THR A 548 -3.17 -24.13 2.99
C THR A 548 -3.53 -22.65 2.92
N ALA A 549 -3.29 -21.97 1.78
CA ALA A 549 -3.64 -20.56 1.61
C ALA A 549 -5.17 -20.31 1.56
N ARG A 550 -5.95 -21.29 1.08
CA ARG A 550 -7.42 -21.19 1.01
C ARG A 550 -8.12 -21.46 2.33
N GLU A 551 -7.52 -22.27 3.20
CA GLU A 551 -8.14 -22.73 4.45
C GLU A 551 -8.53 -21.55 5.36
N PRO A 552 -9.84 -21.23 5.52
CA PRO A 552 -10.26 -20.03 6.23
C PRO A 552 -9.96 -20.04 7.73
N SER A 553 -9.75 -21.22 8.33
CA SER A 553 -9.51 -21.36 9.76
C SER A 553 -8.08 -21.02 10.24
N LEU A 554 -7.14 -20.75 9.32
CA LEU A 554 -5.75 -20.42 9.66
C LEU A 554 -5.49 -18.91 9.76
N SER A 555 -4.46 -18.54 10.53
CA SER A 555 -3.91 -17.18 10.59
C SER A 555 -3.72 -16.61 9.17
N ILE A 556 -4.11 -15.36 8.99
CA ILE A 556 -4.12 -14.73 7.67
C ILE A 556 -2.72 -14.45 7.12
N TRP A 557 -1.73 -14.22 7.99
CA TRP A 557 -0.36 -13.92 7.57
C TRP A 557 0.35 -15.10 6.89
N PRO A 558 0.32 -16.34 7.43
CA PRO A 558 0.72 -17.55 6.72
C PRO A 558 0.02 -17.70 5.37
N ARG A 559 -1.30 -17.48 5.30
CA ARG A 559 -2.08 -17.62 4.07
C ARG A 559 -1.63 -16.61 3.00
N ALA A 560 -1.48 -15.34 3.37
CA ALA A 560 -1.02 -14.27 2.48
C ALA A 560 0.43 -14.50 2.00
N LEU A 561 1.33 -14.92 2.89
CA LEU A 561 2.75 -15.15 2.56
C LEU A 561 2.96 -16.43 1.73
N ILE A 562 2.16 -17.48 1.95
CA ILE A 562 2.09 -18.65 1.07
C ILE A 562 1.55 -18.23 -0.31
N ALA A 563 0.48 -17.42 -0.37
CA ALA A 563 -0.07 -16.94 -1.63
C ALA A 563 0.94 -16.08 -2.43
N ASP A 564 1.76 -15.25 -1.77
CA ASP A 564 2.91 -14.56 -2.38
C ASP A 564 3.97 -15.53 -2.94
N GLN A 565 4.32 -16.58 -2.19
CA GLN A 565 5.28 -17.58 -2.69
C GLN A 565 4.71 -18.34 -3.90
N VAL A 566 3.42 -18.66 -3.89
CA VAL A 566 2.73 -19.27 -5.04
C VAL A 566 2.71 -18.30 -6.23
N ALA A 567 2.37 -17.02 -6.04
CA ALA A 567 2.38 -16.00 -7.11
C ALA A 567 3.75 -15.84 -7.78
N SER A 568 4.83 -16.05 -7.02
CA SER A 568 6.20 -16.02 -7.54
C SER A 568 6.55 -17.17 -8.51
N LEU A 569 5.74 -18.25 -8.54
CA LEU A 569 5.94 -19.50 -9.29
C LEU A 569 4.82 -19.79 -10.31
N ASP A 570 3.59 -19.41 -9.99
CA ASP A 570 2.38 -19.45 -10.80
C ASP A 570 1.59 -18.16 -10.50
N SER A 571 1.75 -17.17 -11.39
CA SER A 571 1.18 -15.85 -11.19
C SER A 571 -0.34 -15.81 -11.34
N GLU A 572 -0.99 -16.80 -11.96
CA GLU A 572 -2.44 -16.81 -12.10
C GLU A 572 -3.10 -17.42 -10.86
N LEU A 573 -2.60 -18.58 -10.42
CA LEU A 573 -3.02 -19.21 -9.17
C LEU A 573 -2.75 -18.31 -7.96
N GLY A 574 -1.56 -17.71 -7.88
CA GLY A 574 -1.18 -16.87 -6.75
C GLY A 574 -1.93 -15.55 -6.68
N ASP A 575 -2.19 -14.88 -7.81
CA ASP A 575 -3.07 -13.70 -7.87
C ASP A 575 -4.48 -14.02 -7.35
N THR A 576 -5.03 -15.20 -7.69
CA THR A 576 -6.33 -15.65 -7.20
C THR A 576 -6.32 -15.91 -5.70
N LEU A 577 -5.29 -16.61 -5.18
CA LEU A 577 -5.13 -16.85 -3.74
C LEU A 577 -4.97 -15.55 -2.96
N LEU A 578 -4.18 -14.61 -3.47
CA LEU A 578 -3.99 -13.29 -2.85
C LEU A 578 -5.30 -12.52 -2.73
N ARG A 579 -6.16 -12.51 -3.78
CA ARG A 579 -7.49 -11.90 -3.69
C ARG A 579 -8.39 -12.59 -2.66
N GLN A 580 -8.44 -13.92 -2.68
CA GLN A 580 -9.22 -14.73 -1.72
C GLN A 580 -8.80 -14.54 -0.25
N VAL A 581 -7.52 -14.22 0.00
CA VAL A 581 -7.04 -13.87 1.34
C VAL A 581 -7.35 -12.41 1.68
N ALA A 582 -7.26 -11.48 0.72
CA ALA A 582 -7.62 -10.08 0.92
C ALA A 582 -9.13 -9.87 1.20
N GLU A 583 -10.01 -10.69 0.61
CA GLU A 583 -11.45 -10.73 0.92
C GLU A 583 -11.76 -10.97 2.40
N GLN A 584 -10.83 -11.61 3.14
CA GLN A 584 -10.99 -12.01 4.55
C GLN A 584 -10.08 -11.23 5.51
N GLY A 585 -9.40 -10.17 5.03
CA GLY A 585 -8.36 -9.48 5.78
C GLY A 585 -8.73 -8.10 6.31
N ASP A 586 -8.02 -7.69 7.37
CA ASP A 586 -8.02 -6.31 7.85
C ASP A 586 -7.43 -5.33 6.81
N GLY A 587 -7.50 -4.03 7.05
CA GLY A 587 -6.95 -3.03 6.13
C GLY A 587 -5.43 -3.09 5.92
N VAL A 588 -4.66 -3.55 6.92
CA VAL A 588 -3.19 -3.69 6.86
C VAL A 588 -2.80 -4.86 5.96
N VAL A 589 -3.48 -6.01 6.11
CA VAL A 589 -3.27 -7.19 5.26
C VAL A 589 -3.74 -6.93 3.84
N ARG A 590 -4.89 -6.27 3.64
CA ARG A 590 -5.37 -5.85 2.31
C ARG A 590 -4.38 -4.89 1.63
N SER A 591 -3.85 -3.91 2.36
CA SER A 591 -2.79 -2.99 1.89
C SER A 591 -1.49 -3.72 1.54
N TRP A 592 -1.07 -4.70 2.34
CA TRP A 592 0.10 -5.54 2.08
C TRP A 592 -0.09 -6.40 0.82
N ILE A 593 -1.26 -7.04 0.68
CA ILE A 593 -1.60 -7.88 -0.48
C ILE A 593 -1.68 -7.05 -1.77
N ALA A 594 -2.20 -5.82 -1.72
CA ALA A 594 -2.18 -4.90 -2.86
C ALA A 594 -0.75 -4.69 -3.39
N ASP A 595 0.21 -4.53 -2.49
CA ASP A 595 1.61 -4.31 -2.85
C ASP A 595 2.31 -5.60 -3.32
N ALA A 596 1.93 -6.77 -2.81
CA ALA A 596 2.35 -8.08 -3.33
C ALA A 596 1.80 -8.34 -4.75
N LEU A 597 0.52 -8.08 -5.00
CA LEU A 597 -0.10 -8.18 -6.33
C LEU A 597 0.63 -7.29 -7.36
N MET A 598 0.98 -6.05 -7.00
CA MET A 598 1.79 -5.19 -7.87
C MET A 598 3.25 -5.68 -8.05
N GLU A 599 3.85 -6.35 -7.08
CA GLU A 599 5.18 -6.96 -7.20
C GLU A 599 5.22 -8.07 -8.25
N HIS A 600 4.13 -8.85 -8.40
CA HIS A 600 4.00 -9.87 -9.45
C HIS A 600 3.44 -9.31 -10.78
N GLY A 601 2.97 -8.07 -10.79
CA GLY A 601 2.39 -7.39 -11.96
C GLY A 601 0.89 -7.66 -12.16
N GLY A 602 0.22 -8.21 -11.16
CA GLY A 602 -1.23 -8.40 -11.10
C GLY A 602 -2.01 -7.08 -11.03
N ARG A 603 -3.33 -7.17 -11.16
CA ARG A 603 -4.23 -6.02 -10.97
C ARG A 603 -4.58 -5.87 -9.48
N VAL A 604 -4.61 -4.63 -9.01
CA VAL A 604 -5.07 -4.28 -7.66
C VAL A 604 -6.40 -3.57 -7.77
N ASP A 605 -7.35 -4.05 -6.98
CA ASP A 605 -8.70 -3.51 -6.91
C ASP A 605 -8.73 -2.33 -5.93
N VAL A 606 -9.51 -1.29 -6.26
CA VAL A 606 -9.41 0.03 -5.59
C VAL A 606 -9.64 -0.04 -4.09
N LEU A 607 -10.47 -0.99 -3.64
CA LEU A 607 -10.80 -1.25 -2.23
C LEU A 607 -9.58 -1.71 -1.41
N MET A 608 -8.58 -2.35 -2.01
CA MET A 608 -7.38 -2.84 -1.31
C MET A 608 -6.41 -1.73 -0.87
N ARG A 609 -6.63 -0.50 -1.34
CA ARG A 609 -5.84 0.70 -0.98
C ARG A 609 -6.73 1.81 -0.40
N THR A 610 -7.76 1.42 0.35
CA THR A 610 -8.58 2.32 1.17
C THR A 610 -7.71 2.93 2.27
N PRO A 611 -7.81 4.24 2.57
CA PRO A 611 -7.01 4.86 3.64
C PRO A 611 -7.27 4.21 5.00
N LEU A 612 -6.18 3.90 5.73
CA LEU A 612 -6.23 3.30 7.06
C LEU A 612 -6.46 4.37 8.15
N ASP A 613 -7.55 5.12 7.99
CA ASP A 613 -8.04 6.10 8.95
C ASP A 613 -9.18 5.46 9.77
N ASP A 614 -8.88 5.14 11.03
CA ASP A 614 -9.82 4.70 12.07
C ASP A 614 -10.62 3.39 11.81
N GLU A 615 -10.09 2.47 10.97
CA GLU A 615 -10.30 1.03 11.26
C GLU A 615 -9.67 0.73 12.64
N GLY A 616 -10.51 0.32 13.59
CA GLY A 616 -10.04 -0.17 14.89
C GLY A 616 -9.26 -1.48 14.75
N PRO A 617 -8.56 -1.93 15.81
CA PRO A 617 -7.91 -3.24 15.76
C PRO A 617 -8.95 -4.33 15.49
N SER A 618 -8.71 -5.15 14.47
CA SER A 618 -9.48 -6.35 14.17
C SER A 618 -9.52 -7.29 15.38
N ASP A 619 -10.65 -7.96 15.61
CA ASP A 619 -10.97 -8.70 16.85
C ASP A 619 -10.09 -9.97 17.12
N GLU A 620 -9.05 -10.20 16.30
CA GLU A 620 -7.99 -11.16 16.59
C GLU A 620 -7.12 -10.69 17.75
N SER A 621 -7.62 -10.92 18.97
CA SER A 621 -6.91 -10.85 20.26
C SER A 621 -5.76 -11.87 20.42
N ARG A 622 -5.12 -12.26 19.32
CA ARG A 622 -4.03 -13.23 19.22
C ARG A 622 -2.68 -12.50 19.09
N PRO A 623 -1.62 -12.94 19.80
CA PRO A 623 -0.29 -12.36 19.62
C PRO A 623 0.24 -12.68 18.22
N LEU A 624 0.78 -11.66 17.53
CA LEU A 624 1.34 -11.79 16.19
C LEU A 624 2.45 -12.84 16.11
N GLY A 625 2.31 -13.79 15.19
CA GLY A 625 3.33 -14.78 14.89
C GLY A 625 4.58 -14.21 14.20
N VAL A 626 5.62 -15.05 14.04
CA VAL A 626 6.92 -14.61 13.51
C VAL A 626 6.80 -14.06 12.08
N LEU A 627 5.96 -14.68 11.25
CA LEU A 627 5.76 -14.27 9.86
C LEU A 627 5.03 -12.93 9.79
N ALA A 628 3.96 -12.76 10.58
CA ALA A 628 3.26 -11.50 10.74
C ALA A 628 4.21 -10.37 11.21
N ARG A 629 4.99 -10.60 12.27
CA ARG A 629 5.95 -9.61 12.80
C ARG A 629 6.99 -9.22 11.75
N GLN A 630 7.52 -10.16 10.97
CA GLN A 630 8.47 -9.86 9.88
C GLN A 630 7.84 -9.07 8.73
N ALA A 631 6.60 -9.38 8.34
CA ALA A 631 5.89 -8.65 7.28
C ALA A 631 5.57 -7.21 7.69
N LEU A 632 5.14 -7.00 8.94
CA LEU A 632 4.85 -5.69 9.51
C LEU A 632 6.13 -4.87 9.74
N ALA A 633 7.22 -5.48 10.23
CA ALA A 633 8.51 -4.81 10.36
C ALA A 633 9.07 -4.36 8.99
N ARG A 634 8.86 -5.15 7.92
CA ARG A 634 9.13 -4.70 6.55
C ARG A 634 8.22 -3.52 6.16
N ARG A 635 6.94 -3.53 6.54
CA ARG A 635 5.99 -2.45 6.21
C ARG A 635 6.40 -1.08 6.80
N LEU A 636 6.95 -1.06 8.01
CA LEU A 636 7.53 0.15 8.62
C LEU A 636 8.66 0.77 7.78
N THR A 637 9.42 -0.05 7.06
CA THR A 637 10.62 0.39 6.31
C THR A 637 10.35 0.67 4.83
N ASP A 638 9.16 0.34 4.32
CA ASP A 638 8.77 0.49 2.92
C ASP A 638 8.49 1.96 2.55
N VAL A 639 9.06 2.41 1.43
CA VAL A 639 8.82 3.74 0.85
C VAL A 639 7.41 3.87 0.27
N ARG A 640 6.83 2.78 -0.23
CA ARG A 640 5.51 2.76 -0.88
C ARG A 640 4.37 2.96 0.10
N ALA A 641 4.60 2.60 1.36
CA ALA A 641 3.66 2.80 2.45
C ALA A 641 3.51 4.30 2.74
N THR A 642 2.28 4.74 2.93
CA THR A 642 1.92 6.03 3.52
C THR A 642 2.29 6.07 5.01
N GLU A 643 2.28 7.26 5.61
CA GLU A 643 2.46 7.41 7.06
C GLU A 643 1.35 6.69 7.85
N SER A 644 0.11 6.69 7.32
CA SER A 644 -1.02 5.93 7.86
C SER A 644 -0.79 4.40 7.81
N GLU A 645 -0.25 3.88 6.71
CA GLU A 645 0.08 2.44 6.60
C GLU A 645 1.26 2.03 7.50
N ARG A 646 2.27 2.90 7.69
CA ARG A 646 3.32 2.68 8.69
C ARG A 646 2.77 2.73 10.12
N LEU A 647 1.88 3.68 10.42
CA LEU A 647 1.23 3.80 11.73
C LEU A 647 0.36 2.58 12.04
N ALA A 648 -0.41 2.08 11.07
CA ALA A 648 -1.24 0.88 11.25
C ALA A 648 -0.38 -0.37 11.51
N ALA A 649 0.74 -0.53 10.80
CA ALA A 649 1.69 -1.61 11.06
C ALA A 649 2.36 -1.49 12.44
N ALA A 650 2.71 -0.27 12.86
CA ALA A 650 3.26 0.00 14.20
C ALA A 650 2.23 -0.30 15.31
N ARG A 651 0.94 0.00 15.08
CA ARG A 651 -0.16 -0.35 15.99
C ARG A 651 -0.33 -1.87 16.14
N GLN A 652 -0.31 -2.63 15.05
CA GLN A 652 -0.37 -4.10 15.13
C GLN A 652 0.84 -4.68 15.87
N LEU A 653 2.06 -4.22 15.58
CA LEU A 653 3.27 -4.64 16.31
C LEU A 653 3.20 -4.33 17.81
N ALA A 654 2.61 -3.19 18.19
CA ALA A 654 2.39 -2.83 19.59
C ALA A 654 1.39 -3.76 20.32
N LEU A 655 0.34 -4.24 19.64
CA LEU A 655 -0.54 -5.29 20.17
C LEU A 655 0.20 -6.63 20.34
N GLY A 656 1.18 -6.91 19.48
CA GLY A 656 2.14 -8.00 19.63
C GLY A 656 3.22 -7.77 20.70
N GLY A 657 3.21 -6.63 21.40
CA GLY A 657 4.13 -6.27 22.48
C GLY A 657 5.37 -5.46 22.06
N ASP A 658 5.58 -5.19 20.77
CA ASP A 658 6.69 -4.34 20.31
C ASP A 658 6.25 -2.88 20.18
N LEU A 659 6.60 -2.08 21.20
CA LEU A 659 6.29 -0.65 21.27
C LEU A 659 7.34 0.24 20.60
N ALA A 660 8.51 -0.30 20.24
CA ALA A 660 9.62 0.49 19.69
C ALA A 660 9.27 1.21 18.35
N PRO A 661 8.49 0.62 17.42
CA PRO A 661 7.99 1.31 16.24
C PRO A 661 7.20 2.58 16.56
N LEU A 662 6.27 2.53 17.51
CA LEU A 662 5.46 3.69 17.88
C LEU A 662 6.29 4.76 18.60
N GLN A 663 7.24 4.35 19.46
CA GLN A 663 8.17 5.27 20.11
C GLN A 663 9.01 6.03 19.08
N ALA A 664 9.61 5.31 18.12
CA ALA A 664 10.36 5.91 17.02
C ALA A 664 9.50 6.87 16.15
N MET A 665 8.23 6.53 15.91
CA MET A 665 7.31 7.43 15.18
C MET A 665 6.98 8.71 15.95
N VAL A 666 6.91 8.69 17.28
CA VAL A 666 6.72 9.90 18.09
C VAL A 666 7.98 10.79 18.10
N GLU A 667 9.16 10.17 18.24
CA GLU A 667 10.45 10.89 18.27
C GLU A 667 10.88 11.45 16.91
N ALA A 668 10.33 10.92 15.82
CA ALA A 668 10.57 11.41 14.46
C ALA A 668 10.26 12.91 14.30
N VAL A 669 11.04 13.59 13.45
CA VAL A 669 10.91 15.04 13.17
C VAL A 669 10.27 15.28 11.80
N ASP A 670 10.31 14.27 10.94
CA ASP A 670 9.86 14.25 9.55
C ASP A 670 8.44 13.71 9.33
N ILE A 671 7.85 13.05 10.34
CA ILE A 671 6.45 12.58 10.31
C ILE A 671 5.48 13.71 10.67
N ASP A 672 4.31 13.75 10.02
CA ASP A 672 3.30 14.78 10.25
C ASP A 672 2.93 14.90 11.76
N PRO A 673 2.86 16.13 12.33
CA PRO A 673 2.56 16.31 13.74
C PRO A 673 1.22 15.73 14.22
N VAL A 674 0.24 15.50 13.33
CA VAL A 674 -1.04 14.84 13.66
C VAL A 674 -0.87 13.32 13.74
N ASP A 675 -0.17 12.70 12.79
CA ASP A 675 0.10 11.26 12.84
C ASP A 675 1.06 10.90 14.00
N ARG A 676 1.94 11.82 14.43
CA ARG A 676 2.69 11.68 15.70
C ARG A 676 1.81 11.72 16.94
N VAL A 677 0.73 12.52 16.96
CA VAL A 677 -0.29 12.43 18.02
C VAL A 677 -1.04 11.10 17.95
N ARG A 678 -1.36 10.60 16.75
CA ARG A 678 -2.02 9.29 16.56
C ARG A 678 -1.14 8.10 16.97
N ALA A 679 0.19 8.24 16.89
CA ALA A 679 1.17 7.30 17.43
C ALA A 679 1.28 7.38 18.96
N ALA A 680 1.39 8.60 19.52
CA ALA A 680 1.37 8.83 20.97
C ALA A 680 0.06 8.36 21.63
N SER A 681 -1.05 8.48 20.91
CA SER A 681 -2.37 7.97 21.31
C SER A 681 -2.38 6.44 21.42
N ALA A 682 -1.79 5.75 20.44
CA ALA A 682 -1.64 4.28 20.49
C ALA A 682 -0.66 3.81 21.58
N LEU A 683 0.39 4.59 21.89
CA LEU A 683 1.23 4.34 23.07
C LEU A 683 0.44 4.49 24.38
N ALA A 684 -0.45 5.48 24.48
CA ALA A 684 -1.32 5.64 25.64
C ALA A 684 -2.28 4.44 25.81
N ASP A 685 -2.82 3.90 24.71
CA ASP A 685 -3.64 2.68 24.71
C ASP A 685 -2.84 1.43 25.13
N ALA A 686 -1.55 1.37 24.75
CA ALA A 686 -0.60 0.36 25.22
C ALA A 686 -0.01 0.64 26.63
N GLY A 687 -0.59 1.59 27.40
CA GLY A 687 -0.22 1.87 28.79
C GLY A 687 0.94 2.85 28.99
N GLN A 688 1.43 3.51 27.94
CA GLN A 688 2.44 4.57 27.99
C GLN A 688 1.84 5.95 27.61
N PRO A 689 1.16 6.65 28.53
CA PRO A 689 0.48 7.91 28.22
C PRO A 689 1.38 9.16 28.17
N GLU A 690 2.62 9.10 28.68
CA GLU A 690 3.51 10.27 28.77
C GLU A 690 3.81 10.96 27.43
N PRO A 691 4.02 10.24 26.30
CA PRO A 691 4.10 10.85 24.96
C PRO A 691 2.88 11.71 24.61
N LEU A 692 1.66 11.25 24.94
CA LEU A 692 0.42 11.97 24.64
C LEU A 692 0.24 13.18 25.56
N ARG A 693 0.56 13.03 26.85
CA ARG A 693 0.59 14.12 27.84
C ARG A 693 1.58 15.22 27.42
N SER A 694 2.77 14.83 26.96
CA SER A 694 3.76 15.75 26.39
C SER A 694 3.26 16.46 25.13
N ALA A 695 2.61 15.74 24.22
CA ALA A 695 2.07 16.31 22.97
C ALA A 695 1.01 17.41 23.21
N SER A 696 0.22 17.34 24.29
CA SER A 696 -0.70 18.43 24.66
C SER A 696 0.01 19.75 25.03
N GLY A 697 1.30 19.67 25.37
CA GLY A 697 2.18 20.82 25.57
C GLY A 697 2.64 21.53 24.29
N SER A 698 2.37 20.99 23.10
CA SER A 698 2.86 21.56 21.81
C SER A 698 2.48 23.03 21.60
N ASP A 699 3.37 23.80 20.95
CA ASP A 699 3.07 25.16 20.47
C ASP A 699 2.22 25.18 19.18
N SER A 700 1.97 24.03 18.56
CA SER A 700 1.06 23.92 17.42
C SER A 700 -0.40 23.78 17.89
N PRO A 701 -1.33 24.70 17.52
CA PRO A 701 -2.71 24.67 18.00
C PRO A 701 -3.47 23.38 17.65
N SER A 702 -3.19 22.76 16.49
CA SER A 702 -3.83 21.52 16.06
C SER A 702 -3.33 20.31 16.84
N VAL A 703 -2.02 20.24 17.10
CA VAL A 703 -1.35 19.14 17.82
C VAL A 703 -1.79 19.13 19.28
N ALA A 704 -1.71 20.28 19.95
CA ALA A 704 -2.11 20.42 21.34
C ALA A 704 -3.59 20.09 21.54
N TYR A 705 -4.46 20.54 20.63
CA TYR A 705 -5.89 20.22 20.66
C TYR A 705 -6.17 18.73 20.41
N ALA A 706 -5.54 18.11 19.40
CA ALA A 706 -5.72 16.68 19.11
C ALA A 706 -5.29 15.81 20.30
N ALA A 707 -4.15 16.13 20.94
CA ALA A 707 -3.71 15.43 22.14
C ALA A 707 -4.65 15.66 23.34
N ALA A 708 -5.13 16.90 23.55
CA ALA A 708 -6.09 17.20 24.62
C ALA A 708 -7.44 16.46 24.44
N VAL A 709 -7.92 16.31 23.21
CA VAL A 709 -9.13 15.51 22.90
C VAL A 709 -8.88 14.02 23.16
N ALA A 710 -7.75 13.47 22.69
CA ALA A 710 -7.40 12.07 22.91
C ALA A 710 -7.22 11.72 24.42
N LEU A 711 -6.76 12.67 25.23
CA LEU A 711 -6.72 12.56 26.70
C LEU A 711 -8.13 12.62 27.33
N PHE A 712 -8.99 13.53 26.84
CA PHE A 712 -10.40 13.65 27.28
C PHE A 712 -11.20 12.37 27.01
N GLU A 713 -11.06 11.77 25.82
CA GLU A 713 -11.74 10.52 25.44
C GLU A 713 -11.34 9.34 26.33
N ARG A 714 -10.06 9.29 26.73
CA ARG A 714 -9.50 8.31 27.68
C ARG A 714 -9.80 8.62 29.15
N ARG A 715 -10.42 9.77 29.45
CA ARG A 715 -10.62 10.31 30.81
C ARG A 715 -9.31 10.43 31.61
N ASP A 716 -8.22 10.78 30.94
CA ASP A 716 -6.93 10.95 31.59
C ASP A 716 -6.97 12.12 32.60
N VAL A 717 -6.29 11.96 33.73
CA VAL A 717 -6.26 12.96 34.82
C VAL A 717 -5.68 14.31 34.41
N THR A 718 -4.97 14.41 33.29
CA THR A 718 -4.43 15.65 32.74
C THR A 718 -5.37 16.34 31.72
N ALA A 719 -6.44 15.67 31.28
CA ALA A 719 -7.28 16.14 30.17
C ALA A 719 -7.93 17.50 30.41
N GLU A 720 -8.49 17.74 31.60
CA GLU A 720 -9.09 19.03 31.96
C GLU A 720 -8.07 20.17 31.84
N ARG A 721 -6.87 19.98 32.41
CA ARG A 721 -5.77 20.92 32.30
C ARG A 721 -5.32 21.13 30.84
N ALA A 722 -5.18 20.07 30.06
CA ALA A 722 -4.79 20.16 28.66
C ALA A 722 -5.79 20.99 27.83
N LEU A 723 -7.09 20.84 28.10
CA LEU A 723 -8.14 21.65 27.48
C LEU A 723 -8.06 23.13 27.90
N HIS A 724 -7.80 23.42 29.18
CA HIS A 724 -7.55 24.79 29.66
C HIS A 724 -6.30 25.43 29.03
N ASP A 725 -5.18 24.69 28.99
CA ASP A 725 -3.91 25.16 28.42
C ASP A 725 -4.08 25.47 26.91
N VAL A 726 -4.84 24.67 26.16
CA VAL A 726 -5.21 24.96 24.75
C VAL A 726 -6.08 26.23 24.64
N VAL A 727 -7.06 26.41 25.52
CA VAL A 727 -7.94 27.59 25.52
C VAL A 727 -7.17 28.88 25.76
N HIS A 728 -6.25 28.89 26.73
CA HIS A 728 -5.50 30.08 27.09
C HIS A 728 -4.38 30.40 26.10
N ARG A 729 -3.62 29.40 25.61
CA ARG A 729 -2.52 29.62 24.66
C ARG A 729 -3.01 29.98 23.26
N PHE A 730 -4.15 29.43 22.85
CA PHE A 730 -4.65 29.53 21.47
C PHE A 730 -6.01 30.23 21.36
N ALA A 731 -6.32 31.14 22.29
CA ALA A 731 -7.60 31.86 22.41
C ALA A 731 -8.13 32.49 21.10
N SER A 732 -7.25 32.90 20.19
CA SER A 732 -7.59 33.49 18.89
C SER A 732 -7.77 32.46 17.75
N TYR A 733 -7.67 31.16 18.02
CA TYR A 733 -7.83 30.08 17.05
C TYR A 733 -9.11 29.25 17.31
N PRO A 734 -9.79 28.73 16.28
CA PRO A 734 -11.03 27.95 16.44
C PRO A 734 -10.92 26.73 17.37
N VAL A 735 -9.72 26.16 17.52
CA VAL A 735 -9.48 25.03 18.44
C VAL A 735 -9.78 25.37 19.91
N ALA A 736 -9.63 26.63 20.33
CA ALA A 736 -9.95 27.04 21.69
C ALA A 736 -11.45 26.91 21.98
N PHE A 737 -12.33 27.23 21.03
CA PHE A 737 -13.78 26.98 21.18
C PHE A 737 -14.09 25.48 21.27
N GLY A 738 -13.39 24.65 20.51
CA GLY A 738 -13.49 23.19 20.61
C GLY A 738 -13.10 22.66 21.99
N ALA A 739 -11.94 23.09 22.50
CA ALA A 739 -11.43 22.70 23.81
C ALA A 739 -12.33 23.17 24.95
N ALA A 740 -12.77 24.43 24.92
CA ALA A 740 -13.70 24.98 25.91
C ALA A 740 -15.08 24.30 25.86
N SER A 741 -15.54 23.87 24.69
CA SER A 741 -16.77 23.08 24.56
C SER A 741 -16.62 21.70 25.20
N ARG A 742 -15.46 21.04 25.04
CA ARG A 742 -15.16 19.75 25.68
C ARG A 742 -14.99 19.85 27.20
N ALA A 743 -14.39 20.93 27.70
CA ALA A 743 -14.39 21.22 29.15
C ALA A 743 -15.84 21.39 29.67
N ALA A 744 -16.71 22.08 28.93
CA ALA A 744 -18.11 22.22 29.29
C ALA A 744 -18.90 20.89 29.19
N ASP A 745 -18.48 19.95 28.35
CA ASP A 745 -19.01 18.58 28.29
C ASP A 745 -18.57 17.74 29.52
N LEU A 746 -17.43 18.07 30.18
CA LEU A 746 -17.08 17.56 31.52
C LEU A 746 -17.86 18.26 32.65
N GLY A 747 -18.54 19.37 32.34
CA GLY A 747 -19.27 20.22 33.29
C GLY A 747 -18.57 21.53 33.64
N ASP A 748 -17.29 21.72 33.29
CA ASP A 748 -16.58 22.98 33.54
C ASP A 748 -16.88 24.04 32.46
N ARG A 749 -17.60 25.07 32.88
CA ARG A 749 -17.99 26.20 32.03
C ARG A 749 -16.99 27.36 32.06
N ILE A 750 -15.96 27.33 32.91
CA ILE A 750 -15.00 28.42 33.10
C ILE A 750 -14.28 28.77 31.77
N PRO A 751 -13.78 27.82 30.96
CA PRO A 751 -13.12 28.13 29.68
C PRO A 751 -14.03 28.86 28.69
N LEU A 752 -15.31 28.49 28.60
CA LEU A 752 -16.27 29.21 27.74
C LEU A 752 -16.52 30.63 28.26
N ARG A 753 -16.70 30.81 29.58
CA ARG A 753 -16.90 32.14 30.19
C ARG A 753 -15.68 33.03 30.01
N TRP A 754 -14.48 32.44 30.03
CA TRP A 754 -13.23 33.15 29.75
C TRP A 754 -13.14 33.56 28.27
N LEU A 755 -13.41 32.66 27.32
CA LEU A 755 -13.36 32.97 25.88
C LEU A 755 -14.29 34.12 25.48
N VAL A 756 -15.51 34.20 26.02
CA VAL A 756 -16.44 35.32 25.74
C VAL A 756 -15.79 36.68 26.01
N ARG A 757 -14.94 36.78 27.03
CA ARG A 757 -14.35 38.03 27.54
C ARG A 757 -12.88 38.27 27.14
N ASN A 758 -12.22 37.30 26.52
CA ASN A 758 -10.75 37.32 26.30
C ASN A 758 -10.29 36.79 24.94
N ALA A 759 -11.17 36.17 24.13
CA ALA A 759 -10.76 35.65 22.82
C ALA A 759 -10.63 36.79 21.80
N GLY A 760 -9.46 36.95 21.18
CA GLY A 760 -9.17 38.04 20.22
C GLY A 760 -9.86 37.93 18.86
N GLN A 761 -11.00 37.24 18.76
CA GLN A 761 -11.81 37.11 17.55
C GLN A 761 -13.31 37.10 17.90
N PRO A 762 -14.11 38.10 17.45
CA PRO A 762 -15.55 38.20 17.74
C PRO A 762 -16.38 36.94 17.41
N GLN A 763 -16.03 36.24 16.33
CA GLN A 763 -16.65 34.95 15.98
C GLN A 763 -16.44 33.84 17.03
N ILE A 764 -15.30 33.81 17.74
CA ILE A 764 -15.01 32.83 18.80
C ILE A 764 -15.78 33.22 20.07
N GLN A 765 -15.79 34.51 20.42
CA GLN A 765 -16.56 35.03 21.57
C GLN A 765 -18.06 34.75 21.40
N LEU A 766 -18.61 35.01 20.21
CA LEU A 766 -20.01 34.72 19.87
C LEU A 766 -20.33 33.22 19.92
N ALA A 767 -19.42 32.35 19.46
CA ALA A 767 -19.60 30.90 19.54
C ALA A 767 -19.64 30.43 21.01
N ALA A 768 -18.73 30.92 21.85
CA ALA A 768 -18.70 30.61 23.28
C ALA A 768 -19.95 31.13 24.01
N ALA A 769 -20.38 32.37 23.72
CA ALA A 769 -21.58 32.97 24.30
C ALA A 769 -22.85 32.18 23.94
N ARG A 770 -22.96 31.72 22.69
CA ARG A 770 -24.06 30.85 22.23
C ARG A 770 -24.04 29.47 22.89
N ARG A 771 -22.87 28.83 23.05
CA ARG A 771 -22.75 27.54 23.77
C ARG A 771 -23.18 27.70 25.23
N LEU A 772 -22.78 28.79 25.90
CA LEU A 772 -23.24 29.11 27.26
C LEU A 772 -24.75 29.38 27.32
N ALA A 773 -25.31 30.17 26.41
CA ALA A 773 -26.76 30.43 26.36
C ALA A 773 -27.57 29.15 26.12
N ALA A 774 -27.11 28.25 25.25
CA ALA A 774 -27.71 26.93 25.04
C ALA A 774 -27.57 26.00 26.27
N LEU A 775 -26.55 26.21 27.11
CA LEU A 775 -26.36 25.55 28.40
C LEU A 775 -27.09 26.28 29.57
N GLY A 776 -27.95 27.26 29.26
CA GLY A 776 -28.81 27.99 30.21
C GLY A 776 -28.28 29.34 30.68
N GLU A 777 -27.06 29.75 30.32
CA GLU A 777 -26.45 31.03 30.72
C GLU A 777 -26.71 32.12 29.68
N THR A 778 -27.98 32.52 29.54
CA THR A 778 -28.42 33.55 28.58
C THR A 778 -27.72 34.90 28.74
N ALA A 779 -27.26 35.22 29.95
CA ALA A 779 -26.46 36.42 30.25
C ALA A 779 -25.12 36.48 29.48
N ALA A 780 -24.60 35.35 28.97
CA ALA A 780 -23.35 35.32 28.22
C ALA A 780 -23.39 36.11 26.91
N LEU A 781 -24.58 36.24 26.28
CA LEU A 781 -24.78 37.13 25.12
C LEU A 781 -24.71 38.61 25.51
N GLY A 782 -25.03 38.95 26.76
CA GLY A 782 -24.90 40.30 27.30
C GLY A 782 -23.43 40.71 27.49
N TRP A 783 -22.61 39.84 28.09
CA TRP A 783 -21.19 40.12 28.34
C TRP A 783 -20.39 40.43 27.06
N LEU A 784 -20.81 39.89 25.92
CA LEU A 784 -20.24 40.23 24.61
C LEU A 784 -20.58 41.66 24.19
N LEU A 785 -21.83 42.08 24.42
CA LEU A 785 -22.36 43.39 24.02
C LEU A 785 -21.87 44.54 24.90
N ASP A 786 -21.22 44.24 26.03
CA ASP A 786 -20.54 45.22 26.89
C ASP A 786 -19.22 45.73 26.27
N GLU A 787 -18.71 45.12 25.18
CA GLU A 787 -17.50 45.56 24.50
C GLU A 787 -17.68 46.82 23.63
N GLU A 788 -16.81 47.81 23.83
CA GLU A 788 -16.70 48.97 22.96
C GLU A 788 -16.01 48.59 21.63
N ASN A 789 -16.76 48.65 20.52
CA ASN A 789 -16.34 48.40 19.13
C ASN A 789 -16.36 46.93 18.64
N LEU A 790 -17.39 46.15 19.03
CA LEU A 790 -17.74 44.89 18.33
C LEU A 790 -17.87 45.05 16.80
N GLU A 791 -17.64 43.95 16.06
CA GLU A 791 -18.00 43.89 14.65
C GLU A 791 -19.54 43.99 14.51
N PRO A 792 -20.09 44.91 13.68
CA PRO A 792 -21.54 45.12 13.57
C PRO A 792 -22.35 43.88 13.13
N ALA A 793 -21.72 42.93 12.44
CA ALA A 793 -22.35 41.65 12.09
C ALA A 793 -22.52 40.70 13.30
N VAL A 794 -21.58 40.75 14.25
CA VAL A 794 -21.64 40.00 15.51
C VAL A 794 -22.58 40.69 16.50
N GLU A 795 -22.47 42.02 16.64
CA GLU A 795 -23.36 42.82 17.48
C GLU A 795 -24.84 42.65 17.09
N ALA A 796 -25.15 42.75 15.79
CA ALA A 796 -26.52 42.57 15.29
C ALA A 796 -27.07 41.15 15.52
N VAL A 797 -26.22 40.12 15.54
CA VAL A 797 -26.63 38.74 15.79
C VAL A 797 -26.89 38.51 17.28
N ALA A 798 -25.99 38.96 18.17
CA ALA A 798 -26.19 38.82 19.61
C ALA A 798 -27.43 39.59 20.11
N LEU A 799 -27.63 40.82 19.61
CA LEU A 799 -28.84 41.61 19.90
C LEU A 799 -30.13 40.99 19.33
N ALA A 800 -30.07 40.37 18.14
CA ALA A 800 -31.23 39.66 17.59
C ALA A 800 -31.57 38.40 18.40
N GLU A 801 -30.58 37.70 18.95
CA GLU A 801 -30.79 36.56 19.85
C GLU A 801 -31.37 37.00 21.20
N GLN A 802 -30.88 38.10 21.80
CA GLN A 802 -31.50 38.71 22.99
C GLN A 802 -32.96 39.12 22.76
N LEU A 803 -33.22 39.83 21.65
CA LEU A 803 -34.59 40.27 21.30
C LEU A 803 -35.53 39.08 21.03
N SER A 804 -35.00 37.98 20.47
CA SER A 804 -35.74 36.72 20.28
C SER A 804 -35.97 35.97 21.59
N ALA A 805 -35.06 36.08 22.57
CA ALA A 805 -35.24 35.58 23.93
C ALA A 805 -36.20 36.44 24.78
N GLY A 806 -36.68 37.57 24.24
CA GLY A 806 -37.69 38.44 24.86
C GLY A 806 -37.17 39.76 25.42
N ASP A 807 -35.87 40.02 25.37
CA ASP A 807 -35.30 41.28 25.87
C ASP A 807 -35.60 42.45 24.91
N ARG A 808 -36.51 43.33 25.33
CA ARG A 808 -36.88 44.53 24.57
C ARG A 808 -35.84 45.65 24.65
N ALA A 809 -34.90 45.62 25.60
CA ALA A 809 -33.82 46.61 25.69
C ALA A 809 -32.84 46.52 24.52
N ALA A 810 -32.72 45.35 23.88
CA ALA A 810 -31.90 45.17 22.68
C ALA A 810 -32.42 45.94 21.44
N LEU A 811 -33.72 46.27 21.37
CA LEU A 811 -34.36 46.79 20.17
C LEU A 811 -33.80 48.14 19.66
N PRO A 812 -33.62 49.19 20.49
CA PRO A 812 -33.09 50.47 20.01
C PRO A 812 -31.65 50.35 19.50
N ARG A 813 -30.81 49.55 20.17
CA ARG A 813 -29.42 49.31 19.76
C ARG A 813 -29.37 48.51 18.45
N LEU A 814 -30.17 47.46 18.31
CA LEU A 814 -30.26 46.67 17.08
C LEU A 814 -30.76 47.50 15.89
N SER A 815 -31.74 48.38 16.12
CA SER A 815 -32.21 49.34 15.12
C SER A 815 -31.11 50.31 14.68
N ALA A 816 -30.36 50.88 15.64
CA ALA A 816 -29.23 51.75 15.33
C ALA A 816 -28.16 51.06 14.47
N VAL A 817 -27.78 49.82 14.80
CA VAL A 817 -26.83 49.00 13.99
C VAL A 817 -27.39 48.75 12.58
N MET A 818 -28.66 48.32 12.49
CA MET A 818 -29.34 48.07 11.20
C MET A 818 -29.67 49.32 10.39
N SER A 819 -29.57 50.52 10.97
CA SER A 819 -29.67 51.80 10.24
C SER A 819 -28.37 52.17 9.54
N ARG A 820 -27.22 51.81 10.14
CA ARG A 820 -25.87 52.12 9.62
C ARG A 820 -25.44 51.18 8.49
N TRP A 821 -25.99 49.96 8.41
CA TRP A 821 -25.60 48.93 7.44
C TRP A 821 -26.61 48.76 6.31
N GLY A 822 -26.15 48.90 5.06
CA GLY A 822 -26.97 48.78 3.85
C GLY A 822 -27.60 47.39 3.62
N LEU A 823 -28.56 47.33 2.69
CA LEU A 823 -29.23 46.10 2.25
C LEU A 823 -28.37 45.31 1.26
N ALA A 824 -27.93 44.11 1.65
CA ALA A 824 -27.14 43.22 0.79
C ALA A 824 -27.28 41.70 1.04
N SER A 825 -27.86 41.22 2.16
CA SER A 825 -27.94 39.77 2.43
C SER A 825 -29.21 39.30 3.15
N ARG A 826 -29.58 38.02 2.97
CA ARG A 826 -30.80 37.40 3.51
C ARG A 826 -30.92 37.52 5.03
N ARG A 827 -29.82 37.30 5.78
CA ARG A 827 -29.77 37.48 7.25
C ARG A 827 -30.21 38.88 7.71
N GLN A 828 -29.94 39.92 6.92
CA GLN A 828 -30.38 41.29 7.24
C GLN A 828 -31.88 41.51 7.00
N ILE A 829 -32.53 40.70 6.16
CA ILE A 829 -33.98 40.71 5.99
C ILE A 829 -34.62 40.07 7.22
N ASP A 830 -34.07 38.95 7.69
CA ASP A 830 -34.54 38.23 8.88
C ASP A 830 -34.50 39.12 10.13
N VAL A 831 -33.37 39.80 10.38
CA VAL A 831 -33.23 40.78 11.48
C VAL A 831 -34.18 41.98 11.32
N ARG A 832 -34.42 42.46 10.09
CA ARG A 832 -35.38 43.55 9.84
C ARG A 832 -36.84 43.10 10.01
N MET A 833 -37.18 41.84 9.73
CA MET A 833 -38.48 41.27 10.08
C MET A 833 -38.67 41.21 11.60
N LEU A 834 -37.67 40.75 12.36
CA LEU A 834 -37.71 40.73 13.83
C LEU A 834 -37.92 42.15 14.40
N LEU A 835 -37.15 43.13 13.95
CA LEU A 835 -37.32 44.54 14.33
C LEU A 835 -38.73 45.07 14.02
N ALA A 836 -39.23 44.85 12.80
CA ALA A 836 -40.53 45.36 12.37
C ALA A 836 -41.72 44.69 13.08
N VAL A 837 -41.60 43.42 13.50
CA VAL A 837 -42.58 42.72 14.33
C VAL A 837 -42.53 43.22 15.78
N SER A 838 -41.33 43.46 16.31
CA SER A 838 -41.13 43.97 17.68
C SER A 838 -41.41 45.47 17.87
N GLY A 839 -41.71 46.20 16.78
CA GLY A 839 -42.29 47.55 16.83
C GLY A 839 -41.64 48.60 15.92
N ASP A 840 -40.50 48.31 15.29
CA ASP A 840 -39.68 49.32 14.61
C ASP A 840 -40.26 49.79 13.25
N GLU A 841 -40.60 51.08 13.16
CA GLU A 841 -41.15 51.69 11.95
C GLU A 841 -40.12 51.90 10.83
N ALA A 842 -38.83 52.06 11.14
CA ALA A 842 -37.79 52.26 10.13
C ALA A 842 -37.49 50.96 9.39
N ALA A 843 -37.44 49.84 10.11
CA ALA A 843 -37.41 48.49 9.58
C ALA A 843 -38.69 48.19 8.78
N ARG A 844 -39.88 48.51 9.32
CA ARG A 844 -41.15 48.36 8.61
C ARG A 844 -41.19 49.13 7.27
N ALA A 845 -40.73 50.39 7.27
CA ALA A 845 -40.60 51.20 6.06
C ALA A 845 -39.50 50.72 5.09
N ALA A 846 -38.45 50.06 5.58
CA ALA A 846 -37.46 49.38 4.75
C ALA A 846 -38.06 48.14 4.05
N LEU A 847 -38.81 47.31 4.79
CA LEU A 847 -39.49 46.14 4.26
C LEU A 847 -40.53 46.51 3.19
N TYR A 848 -41.32 47.57 3.38
CA TYR A 848 -42.24 48.05 2.33
C TYR A 848 -41.54 48.59 1.07
N ARG A 849 -40.29 49.07 1.16
CA ARG A 849 -39.50 49.41 -0.04
C ARG A 849 -39.11 48.16 -0.83
N ILE A 850 -38.83 47.04 -0.16
CA ILE A 850 -38.58 45.74 -0.80
C ILE A 850 -39.88 45.23 -1.47
N LEU A 851 -41.02 45.28 -0.78
CA LEU A 851 -42.32 44.83 -1.33
C LEU A 851 -42.80 45.61 -2.57
N ARG A 852 -42.25 46.80 -2.84
CA ARG A 852 -42.54 47.59 -4.06
C ARG A 852 -41.76 47.12 -5.30
N ARG A 853 -40.58 46.51 -5.12
CA ARG A 853 -39.74 45.94 -6.19
C ARG A 853 -38.99 44.72 -5.65
N PRO A 854 -39.69 43.60 -5.42
CA PRO A 854 -39.08 42.43 -4.78
C PRO A 854 -38.11 41.72 -5.74
N SER A 855 -36.97 41.28 -5.19
CA SER A 855 -35.97 40.45 -5.87
C SER A 855 -36.48 39.06 -6.22
N ASP A 856 -37.33 38.51 -5.35
CA ASP A 856 -37.82 37.15 -5.40
C ASP A 856 -39.18 37.06 -4.68
N SER A 857 -40.04 36.16 -5.15
CA SER A 857 -41.40 36.03 -4.61
C SER A 857 -41.46 35.32 -3.25
N TYR A 858 -40.40 34.62 -2.84
CA TYR A 858 -40.34 33.97 -1.52
C TYR A 858 -40.20 35.01 -0.41
N SER A 859 -39.13 35.81 -0.47
CA SER A 859 -38.83 36.82 0.55
C SER A 859 -39.93 37.87 0.60
N ALA A 860 -40.51 38.23 -0.55
CA ALA A 860 -41.65 39.15 -0.60
C ALA A 860 -42.87 38.63 0.17
N VAL A 861 -43.30 37.39 -0.08
CA VAL A 861 -44.44 36.79 0.65
C VAL A 861 -44.09 36.54 2.12
N GLN A 862 -42.85 36.17 2.46
CA GLN A 862 -42.42 35.98 3.85
C GLN A 862 -42.41 37.30 4.64
N ILE A 863 -41.86 38.38 4.07
CA ILE A 863 -41.89 39.75 4.63
C ILE A 863 -43.34 40.19 4.85
N ALA A 864 -44.20 40.07 3.84
CA ALA A 864 -45.60 40.46 3.96
C ALA A 864 -46.37 39.59 4.97
N THR A 865 -46.04 38.30 5.10
CA THR A 865 -46.62 37.42 6.13
C THR A 865 -46.20 37.85 7.54
N SER A 866 -44.93 38.20 7.75
CA SER A 866 -44.44 38.71 9.05
C SER A 866 -45.08 40.04 9.43
N LEU A 867 -45.23 40.97 8.47
CA LEU A 867 -45.90 42.25 8.69
C LEU A 867 -47.42 42.11 8.90
N ALA A 868 -48.07 41.21 8.18
CA ALA A 868 -49.48 40.90 8.41
C ALA A 868 -49.68 40.33 9.83
N ARG A 869 -48.84 39.39 10.26
CA ARG A 869 -48.84 38.83 11.62
C ARG A 869 -48.56 39.85 12.74
N SER A 870 -47.99 41.03 12.44
CA SER A 870 -47.87 42.14 13.39
C SER A 870 -49.04 43.12 13.39
N GLY A 871 -50.12 42.84 12.66
CA GLY A 871 -51.34 43.68 12.62
C GLY A 871 -51.45 44.68 11.47
N ASP A 872 -50.51 44.70 10.51
CA ASP A 872 -50.50 45.76 9.48
C ASP A 872 -51.49 45.48 8.32
N PRO A 873 -52.57 46.26 8.16
CA PRO A 873 -53.58 46.03 7.12
C PRO A 873 -53.05 46.21 5.69
N ARG A 874 -51.94 46.94 5.50
CA ARG A 874 -51.31 47.12 4.19
C ARG A 874 -50.67 45.83 3.69
N ALA A 875 -50.15 45.01 4.61
CA ALA A 875 -49.59 43.70 4.30
C ALA A 875 -50.68 42.70 3.90
N PHE A 876 -51.84 42.72 4.58
CA PHE A 876 -53.03 41.96 4.16
C PHE A 876 -53.49 42.34 2.75
N ALA A 877 -53.60 43.63 2.45
CA ALA A 877 -53.97 44.10 1.10
C ALA A 877 -52.96 43.63 0.03
N TRP A 878 -51.66 43.69 0.33
CA TRP A 878 -50.60 43.23 -0.57
C TRP A 878 -50.66 41.70 -0.81
N LEU A 879 -50.77 40.89 0.25
CA LEU A 879 -50.94 39.43 0.14
C LEU A 879 -52.19 39.07 -0.68
N ARG A 880 -53.29 39.81 -0.50
CA ARG A 880 -54.53 39.62 -1.26
C ARG A 880 -54.36 39.95 -2.75
N SER A 881 -53.62 41.01 -3.10
CA SER A 881 -53.28 41.28 -4.50
C SER A 881 -52.43 40.18 -5.13
N VAL A 882 -51.41 39.66 -4.42
CA VAL A 882 -50.57 38.57 -4.90
C VAL A 882 -51.35 37.27 -5.13
N ALA A 883 -52.32 36.94 -4.26
CA ALA A 883 -53.12 35.74 -4.44
C ALA A 883 -54.00 35.80 -5.71
N TYR A 884 -54.66 36.93 -5.96
CA TYR A 884 -55.54 37.09 -7.14
C TYR A 884 -54.76 37.23 -8.45
N ASP A 885 -53.63 37.94 -8.47
CA ASP A 885 -52.87 38.28 -9.69
C ASP A 885 -52.23 37.03 -10.36
N PRO A 886 -52.63 36.66 -11.61
CA PRO A 886 -52.03 35.54 -12.34
C PRO A 886 -50.58 35.76 -12.79
N GLY A 887 -50.06 36.99 -12.73
CA GLY A 887 -48.66 37.31 -13.03
C GLY A 887 -47.67 36.81 -11.98
N TRP A 888 -48.14 36.42 -10.79
CA TRP A 888 -47.29 35.86 -9.74
C TRP A 888 -47.11 34.33 -9.89
N PRO A 889 -45.92 33.78 -9.53
CA PRO A 889 -45.71 32.34 -9.51
C PRO A 889 -46.74 31.63 -8.62
N ASP A 890 -47.32 30.53 -9.10
CA ASP A 890 -48.48 29.89 -8.45
C ASP A 890 -48.24 29.57 -6.97
N VAL A 891 -47.01 29.20 -6.61
CA VAL A 891 -46.65 28.86 -5.22
C VAL A 891 -46.57 30.09 -4.30
N ALA A 892 -46.26 31.28 -4.85
CA ALA A 892 -46.36 32.54 -4.12
C ALA A 892 -47.84 32.92 -3.87
N ARG A 893 -48.72 32.67 -4.86
CA ARG A 893 -50.18 32.85 -4.75
C ARG A 893 -50.77 31.95 -3.66
N VAL A 894 -50.37 30.67 -3.62
CA VAL A 894 -50.72 29.70 -2.57
C VAL A 894 -50.23 30.16 -1.19
N ARG A 895 -48.94 30.50 -1.04
CA ARG A 895 -48.41 30.96 0.26
C ARG A 895 -49.08 32.26 0.73
N ALA A 896 -49.46 33.16 -0.19
CA ALA A 896 -50.21 34.35 0.16
C ALA A 896 -51.64 34.04 0.64
N ALA A 897 -52.37 33.14 -0.04
CA ALA A 897 -53.68 32.66 0.42
C ALA A 897 -53.61 31.92 1.77
N ALA A 898 -52.57 31.13 2.01
CA ALA A 898 -52.31 30.49 3.31
C ALA A 898 -52.01 31.52 4.41
N ALA A 899 -51.21 32.56 4.11
CA ALA A 899 -50.90 33.63 5.05
C ALA A 899 -52.14 34.45 5.44
N LEU A 900 -53.04 34.74 4.49
CA LEU A 900 -54.31 35.44 4.73
C LEU A 900 -55.30 34.63 5.58
N THR A 901 -55.27 33.30 5.48
CA THR A 901 -56.23 32.41 6.16
C THR A 901 -55.71 31.88 7.50
N THR A 902 -54.43 32.11 7.83
CA THR A 902 -53.84 31.71 9.12
C THR A 902 -54.34 32.64 10.25
N PRO A 903 -55.00 32.12 11.31
CA PRO A 903 -55.51 32.96 12.40
C PRO A 903 -54.39 33.62 13.20
N MET A 904 -54.62 34.86 13.67
CA MET A 904 -53.70 35.60 14.52
C MET A 904 -53.72 35.14 15.99
N PRO A 905 -52.59 35.25 16.71
CA PRO A 905 -52.59 35.22 18.17
C PRO A 905 -53.56 36.28 18.73
N GLY A 906 -54.53 35.86 19.55
CA GLY A 906 -55.47 36.77 20.21
C GLY A 906 -56.70 37.19 19.40
N GLN A 907 -56.86 36.76 18.14
CA GLN A 907 -58.11 36.95 17.38
C GLN A 907 -58.90 35.64 17.32
N TYR A 908 -60.22 35.72 17.56
CA TYR A 908 -61.13 34.59 17.34
C TYR A 908 -61.22 34.28 15.84
N ARG A 909 -61.29 32.98 15.49
CA ARG A 909 -61.54 32.53 14.12
C ARG A 909 -62.88 33.09 13.62
N THR A 910 -62.87 34.10 12.75
CA THR A 910 -64.07 34.54 12.03
C THR A 910 -64.39 33.54 10.91
N PRO A 911 -65.52 32.82 10.94
CA PRO A 911 -65.82 31.82 9.91
C PRO A 911 -65.91 32.46 8.52
N GLY A 912 -65.19 31.91 7.55
CA GLY A 912 -65.18 32.39 6.16
C GLY A 912 -64.27 33.60 5.85
N ALA A 913 -63.54 34.15 6.82
CA ALA A 913 -62.59 35.24 6.54
C ALA A 913 -61.55 34.82 5.48
N HIS A 914 -61.43 35.62 4.41
CA HIS A 914 -60.56 35.38 3.24
C HIS A 914 -60.78 34.04 2.50
N ARG A 915 -61.90 33.36 2.74
CA ARG A 915 -62.27 32.13 2.01
C ARG A 915 -62.48 32.36 0.52
N ASP A 916 -62.96 33.54 0.15
CA ASP A 916 -63.13 34.01 -1.23
C ASP A 916 -61.82 33.97 -2.07
N VAL A 917 -60.65 34.09 -1.42
CA VAL A 917 -59.35 33.94 -2.07
C VAL A 917 -59.07 32.48 -2.40
N VAL A 918 -59.43 31.57 -1.50
CA VAL A 918 -59.18 30.12 -1.65
C VAL A 918 -60.17 29.51 -2.65
N ASP A 919 -61.46 29.84 -2.55
CA ASP A 919 -62.49 29.35 -3.47
C ASP A 919 -62.20 29.82 -4.93
N TYR A 920 -61.65 31.04 -5.12
CA TYR A 920 -61.16 31.52 -6.42
C TYR A 920 -59.98 30.69 -6.97
N LEU A 921 -59.01 30.33 -6.11
CA LEU A 921 -57.86 29.51 -6.51
C LEU A 921 -58.21 28.03 -6.75
N VAL A 922 -59.30 27.53 -6.14
CA VAL A 922 -59.92 26.21 -6.42
C VAL A 922 -60.66 26.18 -7.77
N GLY A 923 -61.16 27.33 -8.23
CA GLY A 923 -61.95 27.48 -9.45
C GLY A 923 -61.21 27.08 -10.74
N THR A 924 -61.97 26.75 -11.78
CA THR A 924 -61.46 26.27 -13.08
C THR A 924 -60.61 27.29 -13.85
N ALA A 925 -60.63 28.56 -13.46
CA ALA A 925 -59.72 29.60 -13.99
C ALA A 925 -58.26 29.45 -13.50
N SER A 926 -58.02 28.62 -12.47
CA SER A 926 -56.68 28.33 -11.94
C SER A 926 -56.11 27.03 -12.51
N LYS A 927 -54.78 26.93 -12.62
CA LYS A 927 -54.09 25.72 -13.12
C LYS A 927 -54.39 24.51 -12.22
N PRO A 928 -54.43 23.26 -12.75
CA PRO A 928 -54.72 22.05 -11.97
C PRO A 928 -54.00 21.96 -10.61
N ASN A 929 -52.66 22.03 -10.59
CA ASN A 929 -51.88 21.89 -9.36
C ASN A 929 -52.07 23.08 -8.39
N LEU A 930 -52.50 24.25 -8.87
CA LEU A 930 -52.88 25.40 -8.05
C LEU A 930 -54.25 25.16 -7.39
N ARG A 931 -55.21 24.59 -8.13
CA ARG A 931 -56.54 24.20 -7.61
C ARG A 931 -56.43 23.18 -6.47
N VAL A 932 -55.57 22.16 -6.62
CA VAL A 932 -55.34 21.16 -5.56
C VAL A 932 -54.74 21.81 -4.32
N ARG A 933 -53.66 22.62 -4.46
CA ARG A 933 -53.02 23.32 -3.34
C ARG A 933 -53.96 24.28 -2.60
N ALA A 934 -54.87 24.94 -3.34
CA ALA A 934 -55.92 25.77 -2.74
C ALA A 934 -56.97 24.92 -2.01
N ALA A 935 -57.40 23.80 -2.59
CA ALA A 935 -58.31 22.85 -1.94
C ALA A 935 -57.70 22.25 -0.66
N THR A 936 -56.38 22.05 -0.60
CA THR A 936 -55.66 21.68 0.63
C THR A 936 -55.74 22.76 1.72
N ILE A 937 -55.70 24.05 1.36
CA ILE A 937 -55.93 25.15 2.31
C ILE A 937 -57.38 25.13 2.81
N ALA A 938 -58.35 24.90 1.93
CA ALA A 938 -59.77 24.85 2.31
C ALA A 938 -60.06 23.72 3.32
N LEU A 939 -59.48 22.54 3.10
CA LEU A 939 -59.51 21.42 4.04
C LEU A 939 -58.88 21.80 5.39
N ARG A 940 -57.66 22.39 5.39
CA ARG A 940 -56.92 22.70 6.63
C ARG A 940 -57.54 23.81 7.48
N GLN A 941 -58.21 24.78 6.87
CA GLN A 941 -58.76 25.93 7.59
C GLN A 941 -60.24 25.78 7.97
N TRP A 942 -61.02 25.01 7.19
CA TRP A 942 -62.49 24.89 7.36
C TRP A 942 -63.03 23.46 7.22
N GLY A 943 -62.18 22.43 7.23
CA GLY A 943 -62.60 21.02 7.15
C GLY A 943 -63.13 20.56 5.78
N ASP A 944 -63.13 21.45 4.80
CA ASP A 944 -63.88 21.26 3.56
C ASP A 944 -63.13 20.34 2.59
N SER A 945 -63.37 19.03 2.70
CA SER A 945 -62.82 18.00 1.82
C SER A 945 -63.48 17.95 0.43
N ARG A 946 -64.66 18.59 0.25
CA ARG A 946 -65.46 18.51 -0.99
C ARG A 946 -64.72 19.02 -2.22
N PRO A 947 -63.93 20.12 -2.19
CA PRO A 947 -63.13 20.56 -3.32
C PRO A 947 -62.03 19.56 -3.72
N LEU A 948 -61.37 18.91 -2.75
CA LEU A 948 -60.40 17.86 -3.04
C LEU A 948 -61.10 16.62 -3.63
N PHE A 949 -62.24 16.21 -3.08
CA PHE A 949 -62.98 15.05 -3.60
C PHE A 949 -63.50 15.27 -5.03
N ALA A 950 -63.94 16.49 -5.33
CA ALA A 950 -64.31 16.89 -6.69
C ALA A 950 -63.11 16.80 -7.66
N LEU A 951 -61.92 17.25 -7.26
CA LEU A 951 -60.68 17.14 -8.05
C LEU A 951 -60.22 15.68 -8.20
N ALA A 952 -60.35 14.85 -7.17
CA ALA A 952 -60.03 13.42 -7.20
C ALA A 952 -60.97 12.61 -8.12
N SER A 953 -62.22 13.03 -8.23
CA SER A 953 -63.24 12.39 -9.09
C SER A 953 -63.24 12.92 -10.53
N ASP A 954 -62.61 14.06 -10.80
CA ASP A 954 -62.58 14.71 -12.11
C ASP A 954 -61.66 13.95 -13.09
N GLN A 955 -62.26 13.10 -13.94
CA GLN A 955 -61.54 12.36 -14.99
C GLN A 955 -60.93 13.26 -16.09
N THR A 956 -61.30 14.55 -16.16
CA THR A 956 -60.72 15.51 -17.11
C THR A 956 -59.51 16.27 -16.54
N LEU A 957 -59.27 16.15 -15.23
CA LEU A 957 -58.10 16.73 -14.57
C LEU A 957 -56.82 15.98 -14.96
N LEU A 958 -55.69 16.71 -15.02
CA LEU A 958 -54.38 16.10 -15.27
C LEU A 958 -54.08 14.99 -14.24
N PRO A 959 -53.60 13.79 -14.65
CA PRO A 959 -53.43 12.65 -13.76
C PRO A 959 -52.63 12.94 -12.49
N ASP A 960 -51.59 13.76 -12.58
CA ASP A 960 -50.73 14.08 -11.43
C ASP A 960 -51.46 14.99 -10.42
N ALA A 961 -52.24 15.97 -10.88
CA ALA A 961 -53.08 16.80 -10.01
C ALA A 961 -54.26 16.01 -9.42
N ARG A 962 -54.79 15.03 -10.16
CA ARG A 962 -55.80 14.08 -9.67
C ARG A 962 -55.20 13.16 -8.60
N ALA A 963 -53.96 12.70 -8.79
CA ALA A 963 -53.22 11.90 -7.82
C ALA A 963 -52.87 12.69 -6.54
N ASP A 964 -52.40 13.94 -6.64
CA ASP A 964 -52.18 14.82 -5.48
C ASP A 964 -53.47 14.93 -4.64
N ALA A 965 -54.64 15.11 -5.29
CA ALA A 965 -55.93 15.20 -4.61
C ALA A 965 -56.37 13.87 -3.96
N VAL A 966 -56.15 12.74 -4.63
CA VAL A 966 -56.41 11.38 -4.07
C VAL A 966 -55.50 11.10 -2.88
N GLN A 967 -54.21 11.37 -2.99
CA GLN A 967 -53.19 11.15 -1.95
C GLN A 967 -53.55 11.89 -0.65
N ILE A 968 -53.89 13.19 -0.74
CA ILE A 968 -54.25 14.00 0.44
C ILE A 968 -55.52 13.47 1.13
N LEU A 969 -56.50 12.97 0.36
CA LEU A 969 -57.70 12.34 0.91
C LEU A 969 -57.42 10.94 1.48
N ALA A 970 -56.47 10.20 0.90
CA ALA A 970 -56.06 8.89 1.40
C ALA A 970 -55.34 9.01 2.75
N ASP A 971 -54.37 9.92 2.87
CA ASP A 971 -53.66 10.19 4.13
C ASP A 971 -54.63 10.68 5.22
N LEU A 972 -55.57 11.57 4.89
CA LEU A 972 -56.63 12.00 5.81
C LEU A 972 -57.54 10.83 6.24
N ALA A 973 -57.92 9.94 5.32
CA ALA A 973 -58.73 8.76 5.63
C ALA A 973 -57.97 7.71 6.46
N LEU A 974 -56.64 7.74 6.46
CA LEU A 974 -55.77 6.93 7.33
C LEU A 974 -55.45 7.63 8.66
N GLY A 975 -55.92 8.87 8.86
CA GLY A 975 -55.79 9.61 10.12
C GLY A 975 -54.46 10.35 10.28
N SER A 976 -53.66 10.47 9.22
CA SER A 976 -52.45 11.29 9.15
C SER A 976 -52.80 12.79 9.16
N ASP A 977 -51.91 13.63 9.67
CA ASP A 977 -52.03 15.08 9.53
C ASP A 977 -51.88 15.47 8.05
N VAL A 978 -52.77 16.36 7.56
CA VAL A 978 -52.70 16.90 6.19
C VAL A 978 -51.40 17.69 6.02
N PRO A 979 -50.58 17.44 4.98
CA PRO A 979 -49.28 18.12 4.81
C PRO A 979 -49.36 19.65 4.87
N GLU A 980 -48.36 20.29 5.46
CA GLU A 980 -48.25 21.74 5.56
C GLU A 980 -48.13 22.38 4.18
N ALA A 981 -48.89 23.46 3.94
CA ALA A 981 -48.59 24.39 2.84
C ALA A 981 -47.17 25.01 2.97
N HIS A 982 -46.54 24.88 4.15
CA HIS A 982 -45.16 25.20 4.44
C HIS A 982 -44.16 24.05 4.16
N GLU A 983 -44.54 22.77 4.14
CA GLU A 983 -43.59 21.63 4.01
C GLU A 983 -42.88 21.55 2.64
N PHE A 984 -43.36 22.29 1.63
CA PHE A 984 -42.59 22.54 0.40
C PHE A 984 -41.40 23.51 0.57
N TYR A 985 -40.96 23.81 1.79
CA TYR A 985 -39.92 24.81 2.09
C TYR A 985 -38.89 24.37 3.12
N LEU A 986 -37.63 24.31 2.69
CA LEU A 986 -36.46 24.35 3.58
C LEU A 986 -36.35 25.70 4.30
N ILE A 987 -35.75 25.64 5.50
CA ILE A 987 -35.50 26.75 6.44
C ILE A 987 -36.75 27.22 7.19
N ASP A 988 -36.86 26.77 8.44
CA ASP A 988 -37.18 27.66 9.56
C ASP A 988 -36.21 27.33 10.70
N ALA A 989 -35.68 28.35 11.38
CA ALA A 989 -34.73 28.20 12.48
C ALA A 989 -35.25 28.95 13.70
N ALA A 990 -35.18 28.33 14.88
CA ALA A 990 -35.66 28.86 16.15
C ALA A 990 -37.18 29.20 16.19
N ARG A 991 -38.00 28.16 16.39
CA ARG A 991 -39.24 28.27 17.16
C ARG A 991 -39.27 27.21 18.27
N PRO A 992 -39.56 27.56 19.53
CA PRO A 992 -39.82 26.56 20.57
C PRO A 992 -41.15 25.86 20.28
N ALA A 993 -41.24 24.58 20.65
CA ALA A 993 -42.44 23.78 20.42
C ALA A 993 -43.66 24.38 21.13
N HIS A 994 -44.58 24.96 20.36
CA HIS A 994 -45.91 25.28 20.87
C HIS A 994 -46.64 23.98 21.16
N ARG A 995 -46.90 23.70 22.45
CA ARG A 995 -47.90 22.71 22.86
C ARG A 995 -49.22 23.04 22.17
N ARG A 996 -49.68 22.19 21.25
CA ARG A 996 -51.11 22.14 20.93
C ARG A 996 -51.81 21.67 22.20
N THR A 997 -52.63 22.54 22.78
CA THR A 997 -53.50 22.23 23.92
C THR A 997 -54.49 21.14 23.54
N ASP A 998 -54.80 20.26 24.49
CA ASP A 998 -55.77 19.19 24.35
C ASP A 998 -57.14 19.73 23.90
N ARG A 999 -57.56 19.32 22.70
CA ARG A 999 -58.95 19.38 22.25
C ARG A 999 -59.27 18.16 21.40
N GLU A 1000 -59.87 17.18 22.07
CA GLU A 1000 -60.71 16.17 21.44
C GLU A 1000 -61.96 16.86 20.88
N THR A 1001 -61.88 17.35 19.64
CA THR A 1001 -63.04 17.82 18.87
C THR A 1001 -62.89 17.32 17.44
N ASP A 1002 -63.69 16.32 17.09
CA ASP A 1002 -63.97 15.81 15.74
C ASP A 1002 -62.79 15.79 14.76
N LYS A 1003 -62.05 14.67 14.73
CA LYS A 1003 -61.25 14.32 13.54
C LYS A 1003 -62.22 14.11 12.37
N GLU A 1004 -62.21 15.02 11.41
CA GLU A 1004 -63.12 15.00 10.27
C GLU A 1004 -62.82 13.80 9.35
N HIS A 1005 -63.66 12.77 9.44
CA HIS A 1005 -63.50 11.55 8.65
C HIS A 1005 -63.88 11.79 7.18
N VAL A 1006 -63.04 11.33 6.24
CA VAL A 1006 -63.47 11.15 4.85
C VAL A 1006 -64.68 10.20 4.85
N PRO A 1007 -65.85 10.61 4.31
CA PRO A 1007 -67.07 9.82 4.36
C PRO A 1007 -66.86 8.39 3.83
N PRO A 1008 -67.43 7.33 4.46
CA PRO A 1008 -67.15 5.95 4.07
C PRO A 1008 -67.42 5.63 2.58
N ALA A 1009 -68.39 6.30 1.96
CA ALA A 1009 -68.64 6.19 0.52
C ALA A 1009 -67.50 6.80 -0.33
N GLN A 1010 -66.95 7.94 0.08
CA GLN A 1010 -65.78 8.56 -0.56
C GLN A 1010 -64.54 7.70 -0.37
N ARG A 1011 -64.29 7.16 0.84
CA ARG A 1011 -63.16 6.25 1.10
C ARG A 1011 -63.23 4.99 0.24
N ARG A 1012 -64.41 4.38 0.07
CA ARG A 1012 -64.61 3.22 -0.84
C ARG A 1012 -64.35 3.57 -2.30
N TYR A 1013 -64.83 4.73 -2.77
CA TYR A 1013 -64.55 5.20 -4.13
C TYR A 1013 -63.03 5.39 -4.34
N LEU A 1014 -62.37 6.10 -3.43
CA LEU A 1014 -60.92 6.33 -3.49
C LEU A 1014 -60.13 5.01 -3.48
N ALA A 1015 -60.50 4.03 -2.65
CA ALA A 1015 -59.87 2.71 -2.65
C ALA A 1015 -60.04 1.99 -3.99
N SER A 1016 -61.23 2.04 -4.61
CA SER A 1016 -61.46 1.38 -5.92
C SER A 1016 -60.61 1.96 -7.07
N LEU A 1017 -60.12 3.20 -6.94
CA LEU A 1017 -59.18 3.80 -7.90
C LEU A 1017 -57.78 3.14 -7.89
N ALA A 1018 -57.45 2.30 -6.91
CA ALA A 1018 -56.21 1.52 -6.89
C ALA A 1018 -56.31 0.26 -7.77
N GLU A 1019 -57.46 -0.41 -7.72
CA GLU A 1019 -57.68 -1.70 -8.39
C GLU A 1019 -58.08 -1.52 -9.86
N ASP A 1020 -58.79 -0.44 -10.20
CA ASP A 1020 -59.26 -0.11 -11.55
C ASP A 1020 -58.12 0.07 -12.58
N ASP A 1021 -57.91 -0.91 -13.46
CA ASP A 1021 -56.88 -0.88 -14.50
C ASP A 1021 -56.94 0.31 -15.49
N PRO A 1022 -58.12 0.83 -15.89
CA PRO A 1022 -58.24 2.08 -16.65
C PRO A 1022 -57.73 3.34 -15.94
N THR A 1023 -57.61 3.34 -14.60
CA THR A 1023 -57.16 4.52 -13.85
C THR A 1023 -55.62 4.68 -13.97
N PRO A 1024 -55.08 5.89 -14.22
CA PRO A 1024 -53.64 6.07 -14.45
C PRO A 1024 -52.77 5.66 -13.26
N ASP A 1025 -51.60 5.04 -13.53
CA ASP A 1025 -50.67 4.49 -12.53
C ASP A 1025 -50.45 5.39 -11.30
N ILE A 1026 -50.25 6.69 -11.51
CA ILE A 1026 -49.96 7.67 -10.47
C ILE A 1026 -51.17 7.89 -9.52
N VAL A 1027 -52.39 7.77 -10.03
CA VAL A 1027 -53.63 7.81 -9.23
C VAL A 1027 -53.83 6.49 -8.49
N ARG A 1028 -53.48 5.35 -9.11
CA ARG A 1028 -53.52 4.03 -8.47
C ARG A 1028 -52.55 3.95 -7.28
N ILE A 1029 -51.32 4.45 -7.44
CA ILE A 1029 -50.30 4.54 -6.37
C ILE A 1029 -50.81 5.38 -5.20
N ALA A 1030 -51.44 6.53 -5.48
CA ALA A 1030 -52.02 7.40 -4.45
C ALA A 1030 -53.20 6.76 -3.70
N ALA A 1031 -53.96 5.88 -4.37
CA ALA A 1031 -55.12 5.19 -3.82
C ALA A 1031 -54.78 3.90 -3.06
N ALA A 1032 -53.72 3.18 -3.44
CA ALA A 1032 -53.35 1.86 -2.89
C ALA A 1032 -53.29 1.77 -1.35
N PRO A 1033 -52.83 2.78 -0.59
CA PRO A 1033 -52.86 2.78 0.88
C PRO A 1033 -54.24 2.65 1.53
N LEU A 1034 -55.34 2.76 0.76
CA LEU A 1034 -56.70 2.53 1.24
C LEU A 1034 -57.18 1.08 1.09
N LEU A 1035 -56.40 0.23 0.39
CA LEU A 1035 -56.58 -1.22 0.33
C LEU A 1035 -55.96 -1.91 1.56
N PRO A 1036 -56.32 -3.17 1.87
CA PRO A 1036 -55.56 -4.01 2.79
C PRO A 1036 -54.11 -4.21 2.32
N ASP A 1037 -53.17 -4.38 3.24
CA ASP A 1037 -51.72 -4.45 2.95
C ASP A 1037 -51.36 -5.47 1.86
N ALA A 1038 -52.01 -6.64 1.86
CA ALA A 1038 -51.78 -7.70 0.87
C ALA A 1038 -52.28 -7.38 -0.56
N ASP A 1039 -53.24 -6.47 -0.69
CA ASP A 1039 -53.77 -5.98 -1.97
C ASP A 1039 -53.00 -4.72 -2.41
N SER A 1040 -52.71 -3.82 -1.47
CA SER A 1040 -51.82 -2.66 -1.64
C SER A 1040 -50.42 -3.09 -2.14
N GLN A 1041 -49.78 -4.06 -1.49
CA GLN A 1041 -48.52 -4.65 -1.93
C GLN A 1041 -48.62 -5.23 -3.35
N ARG A 1042 -49.72 -5.90 -3.69
CA ARG A 1042 -49.92 -6.51 -5.02
C ARG A 1042 -49.99 -5.44 -6.11
N VAL A 1043 -50.80 -4.41 -5.90
CA VAL A 1043 -50.95 -3.28 -6.84
C VAL A 1043 -49.62 -2.51 -6.99
N LEU A 1044 -48.98 -2.15 -5.87
CA LEU A 1044 -47.74 -1.36 -5.89
C LEU A 1044 -46.56 -2.13 -6.50
N THR A 1045 -46.43 -3.44 -6.23
CA THR A 1045 -45.40 -4.29 -6.87
C THR A 1045 -45.63 -4.40 -8.38
N ALA A 1046 -46.89 -4.64 -8.80
CA ALA A 1046 -47.23 -4.70 -10.22
C ALA A 1046 -46.91 -3.39 -10.97
N ILE A 1047 -47.19 -2.23 -10.36
CA ILE A 1047 -46.88 -0.93 -10.95
C ILE A 1047 -45.37 -0.65 -10.94
N ALA A 1048 -44.64 -0.99 -9.87
CA ALA A 1048 -43.17 -0.86 -9.83
C ALA A 1048 -42.48 -1.65 -10.95
N ASP A 1049 -43.02 -2.82 -11.31
CA ASP A 1049 -42.48 -3.68 -12.38
C ASP A 1049 -42.91 -3.21 -13.78
N THR A 1050 -44.16 -2.77 -13.96
CA THR A 1050 -44.75 -2.51 -15.29
C THR A 1050 -44.79 -1.04 -15.73
N ALA A 1051 -44.68 -0.06 -14.83
CA ALA A 1051 -44.88 1.35 -15.18
C ALA A 1051 -43.85 1.87 -16.20
N ARG A 1052 -44.33 2.72 -17.12
CA ARG A 1052 -43.56 3.17 -18.30
C ARG A 1052 -42.41 4.16 -18.01
N THR A 1053 -42.37 4.79 -16.84
CA THR A 1053 -41.33 5.77 -16.47
C THR A 1053 -40.72 5.45 -15.12
N ALA A 1054 -39.42 5.73 -14.97
CA ALA A 1054 -38.69 5.52 -13.72
C ALA A 1054 -39.28 6.31 -12.54
N GLU A 1055 -39.86 7.48 -12.81
CA GLU A 1055 -40.55 8.30 -11.81
C GLU A 1055 -41.78 7.60 -11.23
N ARG A 1056 -42.59 6.96 -12.08
CA ARG A 1056 -43.76 6.18 -11.64
C ARG A 1056 -43.37 4.89 -10.92
N LYS A 1057 -42.32 4.23 -11.40
CA LYS A 1057 -41.72 3.07 -10.70
C LYS A 1057 -41.25 3.49 -9.30
N LEU A 1058 -40.51 4.59 -9.19
CA LEU A 1058 -40.05 5.12 -7.90
C LEU A 1058 -41.21 5.51 -6.98
N ALA A 1059 -42.26 6.14 -7.50
CA ALA A 1059 -43.44 6.50 -6.72
C ALA A 1059 -44.15 5.25 -6.15
N ALA A 1060 -44.29 4.19 -6.95
CA ALA A 1060 -44.82 2.90 -6.47
C ALA A 1060 -43.90 2.27 -5.40
N ILE A 1061 -42.59 2.26 -5.63
CA ILE A 1061 -41.58 1.73 -4.69
C ILE A 1061 -41.61 2.46 -3.34
N ARG A 1062 -41.61 3.80 -3.35
CA ARG A 1062 -41.70 4.62 -2.13
C ARG A 1062 -42.99 4.38 -1.33
N ARG A 1063 -44.09 4.02 -1.99
CA ARG A 1063 -45.35 3.68 -1.31
C ARG A 1063 -45.41 2.20 -0.89
N LEU A 1064 -44.70 1.33 -1.60
CA LEU A 1064 -44.51 -0.07 -1.24
C LEU A 1064 -43.65 -0.21 0.02
N ASP A 1065 -42.65 0.65 0.23
CA ASP A 1065 -41.76 0.60 1.41
C ASP A 1065 -42.53 0.68 2.74
N ALA A 1066 -43.54 1.55 2.80
CA ALA A 1066 -44.45 1.71 3.94
C ALA A 1066 -45.37 0.50 4.21
N VAL A 1067 -45.39 -0.50 3.32
CA VAL A 1067 -46.20 -1.74 3.43
C VAL A 1067 -45.31 -2.97 3.55
N ASN A 1068 -44.22 -3.02 2.77
CA ASN A 1068 -43.24 -4.11 2.72
C ASN A 1068 -41.88 -3.57 2.22
N SER A 1069 -41.05 -3.10 3.15
CA SER A 1069 -39.74 -2.52 2.85
C SER A 1069 -38.81 -3.48 2.08
N ALA A 1070 -38.80 -4.77 2.39
CA ALA A 1070 -38.00 -5.75 1.64
C ALA A 1070 -38.40 -5.83 0.16
N ALA A 1071 -39.71 -5.82 -0.14
CA ALA A 1071 -40.21 -5.80 -1.52
C ALA A 1071 -39.91 -4.47 -2.23
N ALA A 1072 -39.93 -3.34 -1.50
CA ALA A 1072 -39.55 -2.04 -2.04
C ALA A 1072 -38.06 -1.95 -2.36
N THR A 1073 -37.18 -2.43 -1.48
CA THR A 1073 -35.73 -2.47 -1.68
C THR A 1073 -35.34 -3.32 -2.90
N GLU A 1074 -35.95 -4.49 -3.10
CA GLU A 1074 -35.71 -5.30 -4.31
C GLU A 1074 -36.33 -4.68 -5.58
N ALA A 1075 -37.46 -3.98 -5.48
CA ALA A 1075 -37.98 -3.20 -6.61
C ALA A 1075 -37.09 -1.97 -6.92
N PHE A 1076 -36.46 -1.35 -5.92
CA PHE A 1076 -35.47 -0.29 -6.08
C PHE A 1076 -34.18 -0.80 -6.70
N ARG A 1077 -33.67 -1.96 -6.25
CA ARG A 1077 -32.55 -2.69 -6.87
C ARG A 1077 -32.78 -2.84 -8.38
N ARG A 1078 -33.92 -3.42 -8.76
CA ARG A 1078 -34.28 -3.66 -10.17
C ARG A 1078 -34.46 -2.37 -10.98
N LEU A 1079 -34.98 -1.30 -10.38
CA LEU A 1079 -35.05 0.02 -11.02
C LEU A 1079 -33.66 0.65 -11.21
N VAL A 1080 -32.81 0.61 -10.18
CA VAL A 1080 -31.47 1.20 -10.19
C VAL A 1080 -30.51 0.41 -11.09
N LEU A 1081 -30.76 -0.88 -11.34
CA LEU A 1081 -30.00 -1.70 -12.30
C LEU A 1081 -30.51 -1.63 -13.75
N ASP A 1082 -31.64 -0.95 -14.04
CA ASP A 1082 -32.14 -0.85 -15.43
C ASP A 1082 -31.17 -0.04 -16.32
N ARG A 1083 -30.47 -0.78 -17.19
CA ARG A 1083 -29.50 -0.24 -18.16
C ARG A 1083 -30.11 0.68 -19.22
N ARG A 1084 -31.45 0.78 -19.30
CA ARG A 1084 -32.17 1.76 -20.14
C ARG A 1084 -32.15 3.17 -19.54
N LEU A 1085 -31.85 3.32 -18.25
CA LEU A 1085 -31.75 4.61 -17.59
C LEU A 1085 -30.35 5.22 -17.74
N LEU A 1086 -30.29 6.50 -18.09
CA LEU A 1086 -29.02 7.24 -18.24
C LEU A 1086 -28.27 7.28 -16.90
N ARG A 1087 -26.95 7.03 -16.92
CA ARG A 1087 -26.06 7.05 -15.74
C ARG A 1087 -26.31 8.22 -14.77
N PRO A 1088 -26.33 9.51 -15.19
CA PRO A 1088 -26.57 10.62 -14.28
C PRO A 1088 -27.98 10.62 -13.64
N TYR A 1089 -28.98 10.03 -14.29
CA TYR A 1089 -30.31 9.86 -13.70
C TYR A 1089 -30.33 8.74 -12.66
N ARG A 1090 -29.63 7.62 -12.92
CA ARG A 1090 -29.40 6.55 -11.93
C ARG A 1090 -28.69 7.11 -10.68
N TRP A 1091 -27.64 7.91 -10.86
CA TRP A 1091 -26.96 8.60 -9.75
C TRP A 1091 -27.85 9.57 -8.97
N TRP A 1092 -28.74 10.30 -9.66
CA TRP A 1092 -29.72 11.16 -8.99
C TRP A 1092 -30.72 10.36 -8.15
N LEU A 1093 -31.23 9.22 -8.67
CA LEU A 1093 -32.09 8.31 -7.90
C LEU A 1093 -31.39 7.84 -6.61
N ILE A 1094 -30.19 7.27 -6.72
CA ILE A 1094 -29.39 6.78 -5.58
C ILE A 1094 -29.19 7.90 -4.55
N ALA A 1095 -28.70 9.06 -4.98
CA ALA A 1095 -28.35 10.18 -4.10
C ALA A 1095 -29.56 10.99 -3.57
N THR A 1096 -30.79 10.54 -3.80
CA THR A 1096 -32.04 11.12 -3.28
C THR A 1096 -33.02 10.09 -2.69
N ASN A 1097 -32.61 8.82 -2.61
CA ASN A 1097 -33.38 7.69 -2.09
C ASN A 1097 -32.46 6.72 -1.33
N THR A 1098 -31.54 7.25 -0.51
CA THR A 1098 -30.55 6.44 0.22
C THR A 1098 -31.15 5.58 1.33
N ASP A 1099 -32.40 5.88 1.70
CA ASP A 1099 -33.29 5.11 2.56
C ASP A 1099 -33.87 3.85 1.91
N LEU A 1100 -33.86 3.74 0.58
CA LEU A 1100 -34.30 2.56 -0.18
C LEU A 1100 -33.13 1.68 -0.67
N LEU A 1101 -31.88 2.00 -0.28
CA LEU A 1101 -30.72 1.20 -0.63
C LEU A 1101 -30.63 -0.02 0.32
N PRO A 1102 -30.39 -1.25 -0.19
CA PRO A 1102 -29.88 -2.32 0.63
C PRO A 1102 -28.43 -1.99 0.97
N VAL A 1103 -28.21 -1.34 2.11
CA VAL A 1103 -26.88 -0.97 2.60
C VAL A 1103 -26.06 -2.22 2.98
N ASP A 1104 -26.77 -3.31 3.31
CA ASP A 1104 -26.22 -4.61 3.71
C ASP A 1104 -25.94 -5.54 2.50
N ASP A 1105 -26.09 -5.07 1.25
CA ASP A 1105 -25.87 -5.86 0.02
C ASP A 1105 -24.64 -5.35 -0.75
N ALA A 1106 -23.49 -5.99 -0.48
CA ALA A 1106 -22.20 -5.61 -1.05
C ALA A 1106 -22.18 -5.69 -2.59
N ASP A 1107 -22.71 -6.77 -3.19
CA ASP A 1107 -22.81 -6.97 -4.64
C ASP A 1107 -23.53 -5.79 -5.33
N PHE A 1108 -24.63 -5.30 -4.75
CA PHE A 1108 -25.36 -4.16 -5.29
C PHE A 1108 -24.56 -2.85 -5.18
N LEU A 1109 -23.85 -2.64 -4.06
CA LEU A 1109 -22.98 -1.48 -3.89
C LEU A 1109 -21.76 -1.54 -4.83
N GLU A 1110 -21.21 -2.73 -5.11
CA GLU A 1110 -20.13 -2.90 -6.07
C GLU A 1110 -20.58 -2.62 -7.51
N VAL A 1111 -21.72 -3.19 -7.95
CA VAL A 1111 -22.31 -2.90 -9.27
C VAL A 1111 -22.74 -1.43 -9.44
N LEU A 1112 -22.89 -0.70 -8.33
CA LEU A 1112 -23.06 0.75 -8.30
C LEU A 1112 -21.76 1.55 -8.41
N LEU A 1113 -20.66 1.03 -7.87
CA LEU A 1113 -19.35 1.69 -7.82
C LEU A 1113 -18.46 1.36 -9.03
N ASP A 1114 -18.68 0.23 -9.72
CA ASP A 1114 -17.96 -0.18 -10.96
C ASP A 1114 -18.38 0.64 -12.19
N SER A 1115 -18.22 1.96 -12.09
CA SER A 1115 -18.29 2.90 -13.19
C SER A 1115 -17.17 3.93 -13.03
N PRO A 1116 -16.01 3.71 -13.68
CA PRO A 1116 -14.79 4.46 -13.39
C PRO A 1116 -14.93 5.95 -13.72
N GLY A 1117 -14.95 6.79 -12.68
CA GLY A 1117 -14.95 8.26 -12.79
C GLY A 1117 -15.19 9.01 -11.47
N ASP A 1118 -16.19 8.60 -10.70
CA ASP A 1118 -16.92 9.55 -9.83
C ASP A 1118 -16.56 9.53 -8.34
N ARG A 1119 -15.38 10.09 -8.00
CA ARG A 1119 -14.99 10.48 -6.62
C ARG A 1119 -16.06 11.29 -5.88
N TRP A 1120 -16.93 11.99 -6.60
CA TRP A 1120 -18.00 12.84 -6.06
C TRP A 1120 -19.13 12.04 -5.39
N LEU A 1121 -19.38 10.80 -5.82
CA LEU A 1121 -20.39 9.93 -5.20
C LEU A 1121 -19.91 9.47 -3.82
N VAL A 1122 -18.69 8.94 -3.74
CA VAL A 1122 -18.02 8.53 -2.49
C VAL A 1122 -17.96 9.69 -1.49
N PHE A 1123 -17.55 10.88 -1.95
CA PHE A 1123 -17.51 12.08 -1.10
C PHE A 1123 -18.89 12.48 -0.56
N ARG A 1124 -19.99 12.21 -1.28
CA ARG A 1124 -21.34 12.50 -0.78
C ARG A 1124 -21.89 11.40 0.14
N ILE A 1125 -21.52 10.14 -0.06
CA ILE A 1125 -21.86 9.03 0.85
C ILE A 1125 -21.14 9.21 2.20
N ALA A 1126 -19.83 9.45 2.20
CA ALA A 1126 -19.07 9.75 3.42
C ALA A 1126 -19.64 10.98 4.17
N ARG A 1127 -20.06 12.01 3.43
CA ARG A 1127 -20.71 13.20 4.02
C ARG A 1127 -22.12 12.93 4.56
N LEU A 1128 -22.82 11.90 4.06
CA LEU A 1128 -24.09 11.46 4.62
C LEU A 1128 -23.91 10.75 5.96
N SER A 1129 -22.88 9.90 6.10
CA SER A 1129 -22.49 9.25 7.37
C SER A 1129 -22.26 10.27 8.50
N VAL A 1130 -21.63 11.41 8.17
CA VAL A 1130 -21.42 12.54 9.10
C VAL A 1130 -22.73 13.28 9.48
N SER A 1131 -23.79 13.13 8.69
CA SER A 1131 -25.05 13.88 8.86
C SER A 1131 -26.23 13.09 9.45
N ALA A 1132 -26.21 11.76 9.39
CA ALA A 1132 -27.26 10.89 9.91
C ALA A 1132 -26.69 9.63 10.62
N PRO A 1133 -25.76 9.79 11.59
CA PRO A 1133 -25.00 8.67 12.17
C PRO A 1133 -25.88 7.60 12.83
N GLU A 1134 -27.02 7.99 13.42
CA GLU A 1134 -27.94 7.08 14.14
C GLU A 1134 -28.57 5.98 13.27
N ARG A 1135 -28.58 6.14 11.93
CA ARG A 1135 -29.05 5.10 11.00
C ARG A 1135 -27.95 4.17 10.48
N VAL A 1136 -26.68 4.53 10.63
CA VAL A 1136 -25.53 3.81 10.01
C VAL A 1136 -24.67 3.12 11.08
N LEU A 1137 -24.54 3.71 12.26
CA LEU A 1137 -23.81 3.11 13.39
C LEU A 1137 -24.43 1.81 13.97
N PRO A 1138 -25.74 1.50 13.84
CA PRO A 1138 -26.28 0.22 14.33
C PRO A 1138 -25.88 -1.01 13.50
N SER A 1139 -25.68 -0.87 12.19
CA SER A 1139 -25.22 -1.95 11.30
C SER A 1139 -23.69 -2.08 11.30
N LEU A 1140 -22.96 -0.96 11.41
CA LEU A 1140 -21.51 -0.92 11.73
C LEU A 1140 -21.16 -1.43 13.16
N ARG A 1141 -22.05 -2.21 13.79
CA ARG A 1141 -21.88 -2.95 15.05
C ARG A 1141 -22.42 -4.38 14.98
N ARG A 1142 -22.63 -4.90 13.77
CA ARG A 1142 -23.02 -6.30 13.52
C ARG A 1142 -22.08 -7.03 12.57
N ASP A 1143 -21.40 -6.29 11.69
CA ASP A 1143 -20.22 -6.77 10.96
C ASP A 1143 -18.95 -6.02 11.45
N THR A 1144 -18.77 -6.07 12.78
CA THR A 1144 -17.52 -5.84 13.53
C THR A 1144 -17.40 -6.94 14.57
#